data_AF-A0A7V2WER6-F1
#
_entry.id   AF-A0A7V2WER6-F1
#
_cell.length_a   1.000
_cell.length_b   1.000
_cell.length_c   1.000
_cell.angle_alpha   90.00
_cell.angle_beta   90.00
_cell.angle_gamma   90.00
#
_symmetry.space_group_name_H-M   'P 1'
#
loop_
_entity.id
_entity.type
_entity.pdbx_description
1 polymer ?
#
loop_
_entity_poly.entity_id
_entity_poly.type
_entity_poly.pdbx_seq_one_letter_code
_entity_poly.pdbx_strand_id
1 'polypeptide(L)'
;MNKILLALITSIFILSACNNETEKTEYVETKQQNQIDSPPWDTSISNKASLIQRVTDDVVFYSRIPSIWGLFFSPKNNSLNNALAGKANQQAIASLQLGVEKQLASLPTEVSRSLKTFLHDLRSPLEIALILPEGSAPTSSQMVLEAQFSFKKVDQLNELLKTLSLMAPQIKLTREATTQKPGILSAGPVKVYFQYNEKNQRLTALTGMAVLESELQQVIDWKHHADLPIYELQNQIDSSGQGFFQWLNFSRMKPLMQNTIPPQMRATLKKTGLLSTRDIAMGTGVAKGMSTFSFIARGTDGLLWEKGFSGQDLSKAFSVKKPEFAVGLQLPDGQWLEGLIQEIAQLQGSSDAQKQMIDEWINVNSRVKDALHFSITEILDAIAGQWISISDKAGNYSMLLASHPDKLKAILAKLNAIDSFTIKKLTSSGIKINEFSFKMPQLMPKQQPDLIDRLQSRFYYIEADNIFYLAELPQILASRNQLEANFSIKNWLQEQNVEVEKDYFWVATESSAIPQKNYYFYLQILQLLSDLVESPIAIESFPTANTIQLPETGRRGFELIFAKNEIGFSLNYESHPGEFLMGSNVMVTVAIVGILAAVAIPAYEDYSKRAIIAGVLATASPLKAELNSYYQQNNHWPKANDKKFRINHPGLNIDSMFFDESMGALIIKMNPAISSDTMLSGKNPLLILTPVIAGKRILWRCSSANIPQKWLPKRCKG
;
A
#
# COMPACT_ATOMS: atom_id res chain seq x y z
N MET A 1 11.55 17.15 -17.02
CA MET A 1 10.21 16.89 -16.44
C MET A 1 10.24 16.37 -15.00
N ASN A 2 11.12 15.45 -14.60
CA ASN A 2 11.13 14.86 -13.24
C ASN A 2 11.63 15.75 -12.08
N LYS A 3 12.18 16.95 -12.30
CA LYS A 3 12.71 17.80 -11.21
C LYS A 3 11.76 18.91 -10.73
N ILE A 4 10.77 19.30 -11.53
CA ILE A 4 9.81 20.35 -11.17
C ILE A 4 8.62 19.75 -10.41
N LEU A 5 8.21 18.52 -10.76
CA LEU A 5 7.18 17.77 -10.03
C LEU A 5 7.66 17.32 -8.63
N LEU A 6 8.98 17.12 -8.46
CA LEU A 6 9.58 16.74 -7.17
C LEU A 6 9.78 17.95 -6.24
N ALA A 7 10.00 19.15 -6.79
CA ALA A 7 10.20 20.37 -6.00
C ALA A 7 8.89 20.88 -5.35
N LEU A 8 7.74 20.69 -6.01
CA LEU A 8 6.41 21.09 -5.50
C LEU A 8 5.92 20.21 -4.34
N ILE A 9 6.40 18.96 -4.25
CA ILE A 9 6.02 18.02 -3.17
C ILE A 9 6.89 18.25 -1.91
N THR A 10 8.09 18.79 -2.06
CA THR A 10 9.02 19.03 -0.93
C THR A 10 8.84 20.37 -0.21
N SER A 11 8.06 21.32 -0.74
CA SER A 11 7.90 22.65 -0.13
C SER A 11 6.69 22.82 0.81
N ILE A 12 5.95 21.74 1.11
CA ILE A 12 4.78 21.78 2.02
C ILE A 12 5.11 21.30 3.45
N PHE A 13 6.32 20.80 3.71
CA PHE A 13 6.79 20.49 5.05
C PHE A 13 8.08 21.27 5.35
N ILE A 14 7.92 22.47 5.90
CA ILE A 14 8.77 23.13 6.92
C ILE A 14 8.27 24.57 6.99
N LEU A 15 7.65 24.95 8.11
CA LEU A 15 7.90 26.20 8.85
C LEU A 15 6.93 26.26 10.04
N SER A 16 7.29 25.57 11.11
CA SER A 16 6.93 25.99 12.45
C SER A 16 8.13 26.69 13.08
N ALA A 17 7.89 27.90 13.59
CA ALA A 17 8.61 28.63 14.64
C ALA A 17 9.24 29.98 14.23
N CYS A 18 8.65 31.01 14.82
CA CYS A 18 9.22 32.28 15.29
C CYS A 18 9.70 33.31 14.26
N ASN A 19 8.95 34.43 14.16
CA ASN A 19 9.42 35.62 14.86
C ASN A 19 8.25 36.57 15.23
N ASN A 20 8.33 37.12 16.44
CA ASN A 20 7.49 38.20 16.93
C ASN A 20 7.92 39.50 16.24
N GLU A 21 6.97 40.24 15.68
CA GLU A 21 6.97 41.70 15.79
C GLU A 21 5.53 42.22 15.67
N THR A 22 5.09 42.85 16.75
CA THR A 22 3.78 43.46 16.91
C THR A 22 3.73 44.78 16.13
N GLU A 23 2.99 44.81 15.03
CA GLU A 23 2.43 46.06 14.50
C GLU A 23 0.91 46.00 14.56
N LYS A 24 0.34 46.87 15.40
CA LYS A 24 -1.08 47.17 15.44
C LYS A 24 -1.45 47.87 14.14
N THR A 25 -2.15 47.19 13.25
CA THR A 25 -2.88 47.83 12.15
C THR A 25 -4.37 47.89 12.52
N GLU A 26 -4.89 49.12 12.55
CA GLU A 26 -6.30 49.43 12.72
C GLU A 26 -7.13 48.75 11.64
N TYR A 27 -8.13 47.96 12.07
CA TYR A 27 -9.19 47.48 11.20
C TYR A 27 -10.06 48.67 10.78
N VAL A 28 -9.92 49.11 9.53
CA VAL A 28 -10.92 49.94 8.88
C VAL A 28 -12.03 49.01 8.37
N GLU A 29 -13.18 49.03 9.04
CA GLU A 29 -14.43 48.45 8.53
C GLU A 29 -14.74 49.06 7.16
N THR A 30 -14.48 48.32 6.08
CA THR A 30 -15.05 48.64 4.78
C THR A 30 -16.22 47.71 4.53
N LYS A 31 -17.42 48.16 4.91
CA LYS A 31 -18.68 47.64 4.36
C LYS A 31 -18.74 48.00 2.88
N GLN A 32 -18.18 47.15 2.03
CA GLN A 32 -18.58 47.04 0.63
C GLN A 32 -18.91 45.57 0.35
N GLN A 33 -20.20 45.27 0.48
CA GLN A 33 -20.86 44.19 -0.25
C GLN A 33 -20.73 44.48 -1.75
N ASN A 34 -19.56 44.17 -2.31
CA ASN A 34 -19.45 43.96 -3.74
C ASN A 34 -20.12 42.62 -4.00
N GLN A 35 -21.33 42.66 -4.55
CA GLN A 35 -21.84 41.56 -5.37
C GLN A 35 -20.76 41.30 -6.42
N ILE A 36 -19.96 40.25 -6.20
CA ILE A 36 -19.11 39.68 -7.23
C ILE A 36 -20.08 39.08 -8.23
N ASP A 37 -20.32 39.79 -9.33
CA ASP A 37 -20.91 39.21 -10.53
C ASP A 37 -20.08 37.97 -10.88
N SER A 38 -20.63 36.80 -10.55
CA SER A 38 -19.90 35.54 -10.58
C SER A 38 -19.53 35.22 -12.03
N PRO A 39 -18.26 34.90 -12.34
CA PRO A 39 -17.91 34.37 -13.66
C PRO A 39 -18.64 33.04 -13.89
N PRO A 40 -18.90 32.64 -15.15
CA PRO A 40 -19.80 31.55 -15.49
C PRO A 40 -19.10 30.19 -15.30
N TRP A 41 -18.82 29.82 -14.06
CA TRP A 41 -18.79 28.42 -13.70
C TRP A 41 -20.25 27.96 -13.66
N ASP A 42 -20.58 26.90 -14.39
CA ASP A 42 -21.85 26.20 -14.24
C ASP A 42 -22.03 25.83 -12.75
N THR A 43 -23.27 25.61 -12.33
CA THR A 43 -23.62 25.00 -11.05
C THR A 43 -22.75 23.78 -10.69
N SER A 44 -22.24 23.05 -11.70
CA SER A 44 -21.24 22.01 -11.56
C SER A 44 -19.80 22.58 -11.59
N ILE A 45 -19.21 22.78 -10.40
CA ILE A 45 -17.80 23.17 -10.16
C ILE A 45 -16.81 22.43 -11.10
N SER A 46 -17.08 21.15 -11.38
CA SER A 46 -16.45 20.41 -12.47
C SER A 46 -17.50 19.50 -13.13
N ASN A 47 -17.38 19.30 -14.44
CA ASN A 47 -18.15 18.34 -15.21
C ASN A 47 -17.57 16.91 -15.08
N LYS A 48 -18.40 15.91 -15.42
CA LYS A 48 -18.01 14.51 -15.42
C LYS A 48 -17.13 14.16 -16.63
N ALA A 49 -16.36 13.09 -16.50
CA ALA A 49 -15.71 12.42 -17.62
C ALA A 49 -16.72 11.94 -18.67
N SER A 50 -16.36 12.05 -19.94
CA SER A 50 -17.17 11.66 -21.09
C SER A 50 -16.49 10.66 -22.02
N LEU A 51 -15.17 10.68 -22.17
CA LEU A 51 -14.46 9.76 -23.06
C LEU A 51 -14.65 8.31 -22.60
N ILE A 52 -14.59 8.04 -21.30
CA ILE A 52 -14.82 6.69 -20.77
C ILE A 52 -16.18 6.11 -21.16
N GLN A 53 -17.21 6.94 -21.33
CA GLN A 53 -18.55 6.47 -21.67
C GLN A 53 -18.65 5.90 -23.09
N ARG A 54 -17.63 6.14 -23.92
CA ARG A 54 -17.62 5.83 -25.36
C ARG A 54 -16.31 5.18 -25.80
N VAL A 55 -15.53 4.61 -24.88
CA VAL A 55 -14.33 3.84 -25.23
C VAL A 55 -14.70 2.53 -25.95
N THR A 56 -13.77 2.05 -26.78
CA THR A 56 -13.90 0.79 -27.52
C THR A 56 -13.12 -0.34 -26.85
N ASP A 57 -13.28 -1.55 -27.36
CA ASP A 57 -12.56 -2.75 -26.93
C ASP A 57 -11.07 -2.78 -27.33
N ASP A 58 -10.65 -1.87 -28.20
CA ASP A 58 -9.25 -1.64 -28.58
C ASP A 58 -8.46 -0.83 -27.53
N VAL A 59 -9.13 -0.27 -26.52
CA VAL A 59 -8.45 0.49 -25.46
C VAL A 59 -7.65 -0.46 -24.57
N VAL A 60 -6.35 -0.23 -24.50
CA VAL A 60 -5.41 -0.99 -23.67
C VAL A 60 -5.05 -0.29 -22.38
N PHE A 61 -5.13 1.03 -22.33
CA PHE A 61 -4.92 1.82 -21.13
C PHE A 61 -5.88 3.01 -21.12
N TYR A 62 -6.43 3.30 -19.95
CA TYR A 62 -7.25 4.47 -19.72
C TYR A 62 -6.82 5.17 -18.43
N SER A 63 -6.74 6.50 -18.44
CA SER A 63 -6.47 7.31 -17.26
C SER A 63 -7.35 8.53 -17.24
N ARG A 64 -7.99 8.77 -16.10
CA ARG A 64 -8.76 9.96 -15.77
C ARG A 64 -8.07 10.69 -14.64
N ILE A 65 -7.56 11.87 -14.94
CA ILE A 65 -6.90 12.77 -13.99
C ILE A 65 -7.91 13.86 -13.64
N PRO A 66 -8.40 13.91 -12.39
CA PRO A 66 -9.43 14.86 -12.01
C PRO A 66 -8.87 16.29 -12.01
N SER A 67 -9.73 17.26 -12.29
CA SER A 67 -9.39 18.65 -11.96
C SER A 67 -9.29 18.78 -10.44
N ILE A 68 -8.44 19.68 -9.93
CA ILE A 68 -8.33 19.90 -8.49
C ILE A 68 -9.69 20.33 -7.90
N TRP A 69 -10.49 21.08 -8.66
CA TRP A 69 -11.79 21.55 -8.23
C TRP A 69 -12.83 20.43 -8.19
N GLY A 70 -12.78 19.56 -9.22
CA GLY A 70 -13.55 18.34 -9.29
C GLY A 70 -13.22 17.38 -8.16
N LEU A 71 -11.94 17.22 -7.85
CA LEU A 71 -11.46 16.27 -6.85
C LEU A 71 -11.93 16.63 -5.42
N PHE A 72 -11.80 17.89 -5.01
CA PHE A 72 -12.00 18.27 -3.61
C PHE A 72 -13.32 18.96 -3.31
N PHE A 73 -13.93 19.65 -4.29
CA PHE A 73 -15.00 20.60 -3.99
C PHE A 73 -16.32 20.32 -4.73
N SER A 74 -16.31 19.41 -5.72
CA SER A 74 -17.54 19.03 -6.42
C SER A 74 -18.38 18.04 -5.59
N PRO A 75 -19.72 18.19 -5.58
CA PRO A 75 -20.61 17.23 -4.92
C PRO A 75 -20.60 15.88 -5.64
N LYS A 76 -20.39 14.79 -4.89
CA LYS A 76 -20.24 13.42 -5.42
C LYS A 76 -21.14 12.39 -4.75
N ASN A 77 -22.23 12.81 -4.11
CA ASN A 77 -23.17 11.92 -3.42
C ASN A 77 -22.53 11.09 -2.28
N ASN A 78 -21.55 11.66 -1.57
CA ASN A 78 -21.04 11.13 -0.29
C ASN A 78 -21.62 11.92 0.91
N SER A 79 -21.12 11.70 2.14
CA SER A 79 -21.64 12.39 3.33
C SER A 79 -21.52 13.91 3.32
N LEU A 80 -20.55 14.47 2.58
CA LEU A 80 -20.42 15.93 2.42
C LEU A 80 -21.23 16.47 1.24
N ASN A 81 -22.01 15.66 0.53
CA ASN A 81 -22.73 16.10 -0.66
C ASN A 81 -23.60 17.34 -0.41
N ASN A 82 -24.35 17.37 0.71
CA ASN A 82 -25.20 18.51 1.05
C ASN A 82 -24.40 19.79 1.31
N ALA A 83 -23.18 19.66 1.85
CA ALA A 83 -22.24 20.77 2.00
C ALA A 83 -21.74 21.28 0.65
N LEU A 84 -21.30 20.36 -0.20
CA LEU A 84 -20.66 20.70 -1.48
C LEU A 84 -21.67 21.16 -2.54
N ALA A 85 -22.93 20.73 -2.45
CA ALA A 85 -24.00 21.13 -3.37
C ALA A 85 -24.61 22.50 -3.04
N GLY A 86 -24.29 23.09 -1.88
CA GLY A 86 -24.84 24.36 -1.44
C GLY A 86 -24.34 25.57 -2.25
N LYS A 87 -25.17 26.63 -2.35
CA LYS A 87 -24.78 27.89 -3.01
C LYS A 87 -23.56 28.56 -2.37
N ALA A 88 -23.45 28.50 -1.04
CA ALA A 88 -22.30 29.01 -0.31
C ALA A 88 -20.99 28.37 -0.79
N ASN A 89 -21.02 27.06 -1.06
CA ASN A 89 -19.87 26.35 -1.60
C ASN A 89 -19.52 26.83 -3.01
N GLN A 90 -20.50 26.88 -3.90
CA GLN A 90 -20.28 27.35 -5.28
C GLN A 90 -19.67 28.75 -5.31
N GLN A 91 -20.17 29.66 -4.46
CA GLN A 91 -19.64 31.03 -4.34
C GLN A 91 -18.23 31.06 -3.77
N ALA A 92 -17.95 30.29 -2.72
CA ALA A 92 -16.60 30.19 -2.15
C ALA A 92 -15.59 29.70 -3.19
N ILE A 93 -15.92 28.63 -3.93
CA ILE A 93 -15.05 28.09 -4.97
C ILE A 93 -14.83 29.08 -6.12
N ALA A 94 -15.88 29.80 -6.56
CA ALA A 94 -15.73 30.84 -7.57
C ALA A 94 -14.79 31.97 -7.12
N SER A 95 -14.88 32.41 -5.87
CA SER A 95 -13.95 33.39 -5.29
C SER A 95 -12.52 32.85 -5.23
N LEU A 96 -12.32 31.61 -4.76
CA LEU A 96 -10.99 30.98 -4.72
C LEU A 96 -10.37 30.88 -6.12
N GLN A 97 -11.16 30.51 -7.13
CA GLN A 97 -10.70 30.43 -8.52
C GLN A 97 -10.25 31.79 -9.08
N LEU A 98 -10.97 32.87 -8.75
CA LEU A 98 -10.56 34.24 -9.08
C LEU A 98 -9.28 34.65 -8.35
N GLY A 99 -9.15 34.28 -7.07
CA GLY A 99 -7.93 34.48 -6.28
C GLY A 99 -6.73 33.78 -6.91
N VAL A 100 -6.89 32.52 -7.31
CA VAL A 100 -5.85 31.77 -8.03
C VAL A 100 -5.45 32.48 -9.33
N GLU A 101 -6.41 32.94 -10.13
CA GLU A 101 -6.12 33.71 -11.35
C GLU A 101 -5.28 34.96 -11.07
N LYS A 102 -5.64 35.72 -10.02
CA LYS A 102 -4.88 36.91 -9.59
C LYS A 102 -3.46 36.55 -9.16
N GLN A 103 -3.28 35.51 -8.35
CA GLN A 103 -1.96 35.07 -7.89
C GLN A 103 -1.09 34.60 -9.05
N LEU A 104 -1.66 33.86 -10.01
CA LEU A 104 -0.94 33.41 -11.19
C LEU A 104 -0.52 34.56 -12.11
N ALA A 105 -1.23 35.70 -12.11
CA ALA A 105 -0.86 36.87 -12.92
C ALA A 105 0.49 37.49 -12.53
N SER A 106 0.99 37.22 -11.32
CA SER A 106 2.31 37.66 -10.85
C SER A 106 3.48 36.86 -11.47
N LEU A 107 3.20 35.69 -12.04
CA LEU A 107 4.19 34.81 -12.65
C LEU A 107 4.51 35.24 -14.09
N PRO A 108 5.68 34.84 -14.64
CA PRO A 108 5.98 35.03 -16.07
C PRO A 108 4.83 34.53 -16.96
N THR A 109 4.51 35.26 -18.02
CA THR A 109 3.30 35.06 -18.82
C THR A 109 3.12 33.63 -19.32
N GLU A 110 4.22 32.97 -19.74
CA GLU A 110 4.20 31.60 -20.23
C GLU A 110 3.84 30.59 -19.13
N VAL A 111 4.40 30.78 -17.92
CA VAL A 111 4.15 29.95 -16.75
C VAL A 111 2.73 30.19 -16.21
N SER A 112 2.35 31.46 -16.08
CA SER A 112 1.04 31.91 -15.65
C SER A 112 -0.08 31.29 -16.50
N ARG A 113 0.02 31.41 -17.83
CA ARG A 113 -0.98 30.89 -18.77
C ARG A 113 -1.13 29.37 -18.68
N SER A 114 -0.02 28.66 -18.51
CA SER A 114 -0.02 27.20 -18.40
C SER A 114 -0.65 26.74 -17.10
N LEU A 115 -0.26 27.33 -15.97
CA LEU A 115 -0.86 27.01 -14.66
C LEU A 115 -2.34 27.39 -14.62
N LYS A 116 -2.72 28.55 -15.19
CA LYS A 116 -4.12 28.98 -15.30
C LYS A 116 -4.95 27.95 -16.07
N THR A 117 -4.39 27.35 -17.10
CA THR A 117 -5.09 26.32 -17.87
C THR A 117 -5.52 25.14 -16.99
N PHE A 118 -4.63 24.65 -16.13
CA PHE A 118 -4.91 23.49 -15.27
C PHE A 118 -5.67 23.86 -13.98
N LEU A 119 -5.38 25.03 -13.41
CA LEU A 119 -5.92 25.46 -12.12
C LEU A 119 -7.19 26.30 -12.25
N HIS A 120 -7.52 26.82 -13.42
CA HIS A 120 -8.72 27.65 -13.63
C HIS A 120 -9.52 27.21 -14.87
N ASP A 121 -8.89 26.99 -16.01
CA ASP A 121 -9.66 26.78 -17.25
C ASP A 121 -10.16 25.35 -17.43
N LEU A 122 -9.50 24.34 -16.88
CA LEU A 122 -9.93 22.95 -16.94
C LEU A 122 -11.23 22.72 -16.15
N ARG A 123 -12.30 22.30 -16.83
CA ARG A 123 -13.66 22.11 -16.29
C ARG A 123 -14.08 20.66 -16.13
N SER A 124 -13.35 19.70 -16.67
CA SER A 124 -13.59 18.26 -16.45
C SER A 124 -12.30 17.57 -16.02
N PRO A 125 -12.35 16.30 -15.60
CA PRO A 125 -11.17 15.45 -15.64
C PRO A 125 -10.53 15.46 -17.03
N LEU A 126 -9.21 15.37 -17.06
CA LEU A 126 -8.41 15.07 -18.24
C LEU A 126 -8.42 13.55 -18.44
N GLU A 127 -8.98 13.11 -19.56
CA GLU A 127 -9.08 11.70 -19.92
C GLU A 127 -8.04 11.36 -21.00
N ILE A 128 -7.37 10.23 -20.83
CA ILE A 128 -6.35 9.70 -21.74
C ILE A 128 -6.69 8.24 -22.02
N ALA A 129 -6.84 7.87 -23.28
CA ALA A 129 -7.03 6.49 -23.71
C ALA A 129 -5.92 6.08 -24.70
N LEU A 130 -5.23 4.98 -24.42
CA LEU A 130 -4.30 4.36 -25.37
C LEU A 130 -5.04 3.23 -26.08
N ILE A 131 -5.06 3.30 -27.40
CA ILE A 131 -5.72 2.38 -28.31
C ILE A 131 -4.63 1.53 -28.97
N LEU A 132 -4.86 0.23 -29.04
CA LEU A 132 -4.06 -0.68 -29.84
C LEU A 132 -5.02 -1.56 -30.66
N PRO A 133 -5.20 -1.25 -31.96
CA PRO A 133 -6.04 -2.06 -32.84
C PRO A 133 -5.61 -3.52 -32.85
N GLU A 134 -6.58 -4.43 -32.89
CA GLU A 134 -6.30 -5.86 -32.89
C GLU A 134 -5.38 -6.29 -34.06
N GLY A 135 -4.38 -7.12 -33.75
CA GLY A 135 -3.41 -7.61 -34.74
C GLY A 135 -2.38 -6.57 -35.20
N SER A 136 -2.42 -5.34 -34.68
CA SER A 136 -1.46 -4.30 -35.04
C SER A 136 -0.17 -4.37 -34.21
N ALA A 137 0.94 -3.86 -34.76
CA ALA A 137 2.20 -3.73 -34.04
C ALA A 137 2.09 -2.65 -32.94
N PRO A 138 2.89 -2.72 -31.85
CA PRO A 138 2.87 -1.69 -30.80
C PRO A 138 3.10 -0.27 -31.33
N THR A 139 3.86 -0.12 -32.41
CA THR A 139 4.13 1.16 -33.09
C THR A 139 2.87 1.79 -33.70
N SER A 140 1.81 1.01 -33.91
CA SER A 140 0.51 1.47 -34.39
C SER A 140 -0.40 1.98 -33.27
N SER A 141 0.07 2.01 -32.02
CA SER A 141 -0.71 2.52 -30.90
C SER A 141 -1.11 3.99 -31.12
N GLN A 142 -2.35 4.32 -30.77
CA GLN A 142 -2.87 5.67 -30.85
C GLN A 142 -3.24 6.15 -29.45
N MET A 143 -3.06 7.43 -29.15
CA MET A 143 -3.47 8.03 -27.88
C MET A 143 -4.54 9.09 -28.15
N VAL A 144 -5.66 8.96 -27.45
CA VAL A 144 -6.74 9.93 -27.39
C VAL A 144 -6.64 10.70 -26.08
N LEU A 145 -6.77 12.02 -26.16
CA LEU A 145 -6.88 12.90 -25.02
C LEU A 145 -8.18 13.70 -25.11
N GLU A 146 -8.93 13.79 -24.02
CA GLU A 146 -10.17 14.56 -23.95
C GLU A 146 -10.26 15.37 -22.66
N ALA A 147 -10.68 16.62 -22.78
CA ALA A 147 -10.94 17.50 -21.64
C ALA A 147 -11.90 18.64 -22.02
N GLN A 148 -12.62 19.15 -21.04
CA GLN A 148 -13.47 20.33 -21.18
C GLN A 148 -12.79 21.55 -20.57
N PHE A 149 -12.89 22.70 -21.24
CA PHE A 149 -12.26 23.96 -20.82
C PHE A 149 -13.29 25.09 -20.66
N SER A 150 -12.88 26.18 -20.03
CA SER A 150 -13.65 27.43 -19.92
C SER A 150 -13.77 28.18 -21.25
N PHE A 151 -12.93 27.84 -22.24
CA PHE A 151 -12.79 28.55 -23.50
C PHE A 151 -14.09 28.56 -24.30
N LYS A 152 -14.59 29.73 -24.67
CA LYS A 152 -15.83 29.87 -25.45
C LYS A 152 -15.57 29.68 -26.95
N LYS A 153 -14.35 29.96 -27.39
CA LYS A 153 -13.94 29.87 -28.80
C LYS A 153 -12.66 29.09 -28.97
N VAL A 154 -12.52 28.44 -30.14
CA VAL A 154 -11.31 27.68 -30.52
C VAL A 154 -10.06 28.55 -30.57
N ASP A 155 -10.19 29.84 -30.83
CA ASP A 155 -9.05 30.78 -30.86
C ASP A 155 -8.30 30.83 -29.52
N GLN A 156 -9.01 30.75 -28.40
CA GLN A 156 -8.40 30.74 -27.06
C GLN A 156 -7.56 29.47 -26.83
N LEU A 157 -8.02 28.33 -27.37
CA LEU A 157 -7.25 27.08 -27.37
C LEU A 157 -6.02 27.21 -28.29
N ASN A 158 -6.17 27.78 -29.48
CA ASN A 158 -5.05 27.98 -30.40
C ASN A 158 -3.97 28.87 -29.77
N GLU A 159 -4.34 29.94 -29.06
CA GLU A 159 -3.41 30.78 -28.30
C GLU A 159 -2.67 30.02 -27.20
N LEU A 160 -3.39 29.20 -26.42
CA LEU A 160 -2.77 28.33 -25.41
C LEU A 160 -1.73 27.41 -26.05
N LEU A 161 -2.08 26.73 -27.15
CA LEU A 161 -1.19 25.81 -27.84
C LEU A 161 0.03 26.51 -28.46
N LYS A 162 -0.12 27.77 -28.93
CA LYS A 162 1.01 28.62 -29.34
C LYS A 162 1.95 28.87 -28.17
N THR A 163 1.42 29.26 -27.01
CA THR A 163 2.23 29.48 -25.79
C THR A 163 2.94 28.19 -25.34
N LEU A 164 2.25 27.04 -25.37
CA LEU A 164 2.87 25.75 -25.05
C LEU A 164 4.01 25.39 -26.04
N SER A 165 3.85 25.71 -27.32
CA SER A 165 4.88 25.49 -28.35
C SER A 165 6.14 26.33 -28.11
N LEU A 166 6.01 27.51 -27.48
CA LEU A 166 7.16 28.35 -27.12
C LEU A 166 7.98 27.76 -25.98
N MET A 167 7.33 27.17 -24.97
CA MET A 167 8.02 26.53 -23.84
C MET A 167 8.55 25.14 -24.15
N ALA A 168 7.96 24.47 -25.15
CA ALA A 168 8.38 23.16 -25.64
C ALA A 168 8.65 23.25 -27.15
N PRO A 169 9.81 23.78 -27.59
CA PRO A 169 10.12 24.04 -29.00
C PRO A 169 10.04 22.81 -29.91
N GLN A 170 10.12 21.61 -29.31
CA GLN A 170 9.94 20.34 -29.99
C GLN A 170 8.48 20.08 -30.43
N ILE A 171 7.50 20.79 -29.87
CA ILE A 171 6.09 20.74 -30.23
C ILE A 171 5.76 22.04 -30.98
N LYS A 172 5.30 21.93 -32.23
CA LYS A 172 4.94 23.08 -33.06
C LYS A 172 3.49 23.02 -33.47
N LEU A 173 2.75 24.10 -33.23
CA LEU A 173 1.44 24.30 -33.86
C LEU A 173 1.61 24.59 -35.35
N THR A 174 1.44 23.55 -36.16
CA THR A 174 1.58 23.62 -37.63
C THR A 174 0.31 24.04 -38.34
N ARG A 175 -0.86 23.83 -37.71
CA ARG A 175 -2.15 24.30 -38.20
C ARG A 175 -3.07 24.61 -37.03
N GLU A 176 -3.66 25.80 -37.03
CA GLU A 176 -4.68 26.19 -36.05
C GLU A 176 -5.99 25.45 -36.32
N ALA A 177 -6.72 25.10 -35.25
CA ALA A 177 -8.04 24.52 -35.38
C ALA A 177 -9.08 25.60 -35.70
N THR A 178 -10.10 25.24 -36.46
CA THR A 178 -11.30 26.05 -36.68
C THR A 178 -12.54 25.25 -36.28
N THR A 179 -13.72 25.86 -36.33
CA THR A 179 -14.99 25.16 -36.07
C THR A 179 -15.27 24.01 -37.05
N GLN A 180 -14.67 24.04 -38.24
CA GLN A 180 -14.91 23.08 -39.33
C GLN A 180 -13.72 22.14 -39.59
N LYS A 181 -12.50 22.52 -39.20
CA LYS A 181 -11.29 21.77 -39.49
C LYS A 181 -10.43 21.59 -38.24
N PRO A 182 -9.90 20.38 -37.99
CA PRO A 182 -9.05 20.15 -36.85
C PRO A 182 -7.69 20.85 -37.00
N GLY A 183 -7.10 21.21 -35.87
CA GLY A 183 -5.74 21.72 -35.80
C GLY A 183 -4.71 20.60 -35.80
N ILE A 184 -3.44 20.95 -36.00
CA ILE A 184 -2.32 20.01 -36.04
C ILE A 184 -1.15 20.55 -35.21
N LEU A 185 -0.76 19.80 -34.18
CA LEU A 185 0.55 19.94 -33.54
C LEU A 185 1.51 18.90 -34.13
N SER A 186 2.78 19.26 -34.29
CA SER A 186 3.83 18.35 -34.75
C SER A 186 4.94 18.27 -33.71
N ALA A 187 5.34 17.05 -33.36
CA ALA A 187 6.49 16.75 -32.51
C ALA A 187 7.44 15.80 -33.24
N GLY A 188 8.37 16.36 -34.02
CA GLY A 188 9.17 15.58 -34.96
C GLY A 188 8.28 14.87 -35.99
N PRO A 189 8.35 13.52 -36.14
CA PRO A 189 7.49 12.78 -37.06
C PRO A 189 6.06 12.56 -36.54
N VAL A 190 5.81 12.80 -35.24
CA VAL A 190 4.52 12.53 -34.61
C VAL A 190 3.59 13.72 -34.82
N LYS A 191 2.37 13.44 -35.29
CA LYS A 191 1.31 14.45 -35.44
C LYS A 191 0.25 14.25 -34.37
N VAL A 192 -0.23 15.36 -33.81
CA VAL A 192 -1.41 15.42 -32.95
C VAL A 192 -2.49 16.17 -33.71
N TYR A 193 -3.55 15.47 -34.09
CA TYR A 193 -4.76 16.07 -34.63
C TYR A 193 -5.67 16.44 -33.46
N PHE A 194 -6.23 17.64 -33.44
CA PHE A 194 -7.13 18.04 -32.36
C PHE A 194 -8.31 18.86 -32.87
N GLN A 195 -9.46 18.69 -32.23
CA GLN A 195 -10.66 19.45 -32.53
C GLN A 195 -11.26 20.00 -31.24
N TYR A 196 -11.76 21.22 -31.34
CA TYR A 196 -12.47 21.89 -30.27
C TYR A 196 -13.93 22.09 -30.64
N ASN A 197 -14.83 21.56 -29.82
CA ASN A 197 -16.25 21.78 -29.98
C ASN A 197 -16.69 22.94 -29.08
N GLU A 198 -16.98 24.10 -29.69
CA GLU A 198 -17.36 25.31 -28.96
C GLU A 198 -18.70 25.19 -28.22
N LYS A 199 -19.61 24.31 -28.66
CA LYS A 199 -20.94 24.14 -28.04
C LYS A 199 -20.85 23.54 -26.64
N ASN A 200 -19.97 22.54 -26.48
CA ASN A 200 -19.76 21.86 -25.19
C ASN A 200 -18.37 22.16 -24.59
N GLN A 201 -17.60 23.05 -25.22
CA GLN A 201 -16.28 23.50 -24.76
C GLN A 201 -15.25 22.37 -24.60
N ARG A 202 -15.33 21.36 -25.46
CA ARG A 202 -14.56 20.12 -25.32
C ARG A 202 -13.46 20.02 -26.38
N LEU A 203 -12.26 19.70 -25.92
CA LEU A 203 -11.11 19.33 -26.74
C LEU A 203 -11.06 17.80 -26.85
N THR A 204 -10.95 17.29 -28.07
CA THR A 204 -10.55 15.91 -28.35
C THR A 204 -9.29 15.95 -29.21
N ALA A 205 -8.25 15.22 -28.82
CA ALA A 205 -6.99 15.13 -29.54
C ALA A 205 -6.59 13.67 -29.76
N LEU A 206 -6.01 13.38 -30.92
CA LEU A 206 -5.53 12.07 -31.36
C LEU A 206 -4.08 12.17 -31.81
N THR A 207 -3.22 11.25 -31.35
CA THR A 207 -1.81 11.19 -31.74
C THR A 207 -1.31 9.75 -31.88
N GLY A 208 -0.29 9.53 -32.70
CA GLY A 208 0.35 8.24 -32.95
C GLY A 208 1.34 8.33 -34.11
N MET A 209 2.10 7.25 -34.37
CA MET A 209 3.16 7.28 -35.41
C MET A 209 2.62 7.41 -36.85
N ALA A 210 1.37 7.05 -37.10
CA ALA A 210 0.78 7.06 -38.44
C ALA A 210 -0.73 7.42 -38.44
N VAL A 211 -1.18 8.18 -37.45
CA VAL A 211 -2.60 8.58 -37.36
C VAL A 211 -2.99 9.53 -38.49
N LEU A 212 -4.22 9.38 -38.97
CA LEU A 212 -4.85 10.20 -40.00
C LEU A 212 -5.85 11.18 -39.39
N GLU A 213 -6.04 12.30 -40.07
CA GLU A 213 -7.02 13.32 -39.66
C GLU A 213 -8.46 12.77 -39.60
N SER A 214 -8.80 11.83 -40.48
CA SER A 214 -10.12 11.17 -40.51
C SER A 214 -10.39 10.29 -39.29
N GLU A 215 -9.35 9.72 -38.69
CA GLU A 215 -9.48 8.88 -37.49
C GLU A 215 -9.88 9.72 -36.27
N LEU A 216 -9.54 11.01 -36.23
CA LEU A 216 -10.04 11.92 -35.18
C LEU A 216 -11.57 12.01 -35.21
N GLN A 217 -12.19 12.07 -36.39
CA GLN A 217 -13.66 12.08 -36.49
C GLN A 217 -14.26 10.75 -36.01
N GLN A 218 -13.63 9.62 -36.35
CA GLN A 218 -14.07 8.32 -35.86
C GLN A 218 -14.05 8.27 -34.32
N VAL A 219 -12.98 8.78 -33.69
CA VAL A 219 -12.88 8.90 -32.23
C VAL A 219 -13.97 9.79 -31.67
N ILE A 220 -14.29 10.92 -32.31
CA ILE A 220 -15.37 11.83 -31.85
C ILE A 220 -16.74 11.15 -31.95
N ASP A 221 -16.96 10.35 -32.99
CA ASP A 221 -18.22 9.65 -33.27
C ASP A 221 -18.36 8.31 -32.53
N TRP A 222 -17.38 7.91 -31.70
CA TRP A 222 -17.46 6.71 -30.89
C TRP A 222 -18.74 6.67 -30.05
N LYS A 223 -19.33 5.47 -29.97
CA LYS A 223 -20.57 5.21 -29.25
C LYS A 223 -20.29 4.40 -27.99
N HIS A 224 -21.26 4.38 -27.08
CA HIS A 224 -21.19 3.56 -25.89
C HIS A 224 -21.15 2.06 -26.24
N HIS A 225 -20.27 1.32 -25.57
CA HIS A 225 -20.15 -0.14 -25.67
C HIS A 225 -20.53 -0.77 -24.32
N ALA A 226 -21.68 -1.43 -24.21
CA ALA A 226 -22.25 -1.79 -22.89
C ALA A 226 -21.43 -2.83 -22.08
N ASP A 227 -20.53 -3.59 -22.71
CA ASP A 227 -19.97 -4.83 -22.13
C ASP A 227 -18.46 -4.78 -21.85
N LEU A 228 -17.86 -3.60 -21.73
CA LEU A 228 -16.42 -3.50 -21.45
C LEU A 228 -16.11 -3.64 -19.94
N PRO A 229 -15.09 -4.44 -19.56
CA PRO A 229 -14.72 -4.65 -18.14
C PRO A 229 -14.34 -3.37 -17.39
N ILE A 230 -13.96 -2.31 -18.10
CA ILE A 230 -13.63 -0.99 -17.52
C ILE A 230 -14.84 -0.35 -16.83
N TYR A 231 -16.07 -0.58 -17.29
CA TYR A 231 -17.28 0.03 -16.71
C TYR A 231 -17.61 -0.54 -15.35
N GLU A 232 -17.47 -1.85 -15.20
CA GLU A 232 -17.63 -2.55 -13.92
C GLU A 232 -16.63 -2.02 -12.89
N LEU A 233 -15.34 -1.98 -13.24
CA LEU A 233 -14.27 -1.47 -12.38
C LEU A 233 -14.44 0.02 -12.08
N GLN A 234 -14.87 0.82 -13.06
CA GLN A 234 -15.16 2.24 -12.84
C GLN A 234 -16.27 2.39 -11.80
N ASN A 235 -17.36 1.63 -11.89
CA ASN A 235 -18.46 1.77 -10.94
C ASN A 235 -18.11 1.26 -9.54
N GLN A 236 -17.22 0.26 -9.44
CA GLN A 236 -16.69 -0.21 -8.16
C GLN A 236 -15.77 0.82 -7.48
N ILE A 237 -15.01 1.60 -8.26
CA ILE A 237 -14.02 2.55 -7.71
C ILE A 237 -14.54 3.99 -7.65
N ASP A 238 -15.24 4.46 -8.69
CA ASP A 238 -15.80 5.80 -8.82
C ASP A 238 -16.99 5.89 -9.79
N SER A 239 -18.19 5.79 -9.24
CA SER A 239 -19.44 6.09 -9.95
C SER A 239 -19.69 7.59 -10.22
N SER A 240 -18.92 8.50 -9.60
CA SER A 240 -19.14 9.95 -9.77
C SER A 240 -18.72 10.44 -11.15
N GLY A 241 -17.72 9.80 -11.77
CA GLY A 241 -17.14 10.24 -13.02
C GLY A 241 -16.11 11.37 -12.87
N GLN A 242 -15.76 11.74 -11.63
CA GLN A 242 -14.95 12.92 -11.30
C GLN A 242 -13.74 12.60 -10.44
N GLY A 243 -13.60 11.36 -10.00
CA GLY A 243 -12.44 10.87 -9.27
C GLY A 243 -11.25 10.56 -10.17
N PHE A 244 -10.11 10.24 -9.56
CA PHE A 244 -9.00 9.63 -10.28
C PHE A 244 -9.33 8.17 -10.61
N PHE A 245 -9.05 7.73 -11.83
CA PHE A 245 -9.26 6.35 -12.23
C PHE A 245 -8.27 5.96 -13.33
N GLN A 246 -7.61 4.83 -13.17
CA GLN A 246 -6.72 4.23 -14.16
C GLN A 246 -7.11 2.78 -14.37
N TRP A 247 -7.00 2.34 -15.61
CA TRP A 247 -7.27 0.97 -16.02
C TRP A 247 -6.28 0.54 -17.09
N LEU A 248 -5.83 -0.71 -17.00
CA LEU A 248 -4.88 -1.34 -17.91
C LEU A 248 -5.40 -2.72 -18.31
N ASN A 249 -5.55 -2.95 -19.60
CA ASN A 249 -6.03 -4.21 -20.18
C ASN A 249 -4.84 -5.09 -20.60
N PHE A 250 -4.36 -5.89 -19.66
CA PHE A 250 -3.27 -6.82 -19.92
C PHE A 250 -3.62 -7.89 -20.95
N SER A 251 -4.89 -8.27 -21.08
CA SER A 251 -5.33 -9.28 -22.06
C SER A 251 -5.00 -8.88 -23.48
N ARG A 252 -5.21 -7.60 -23.82
CA ARG A 252 -4.87 -7.04 -25.14
C ARG A 252 -3.37 -6.84 -25.32
N MET A 253 -2.63 -6.53 -24.25
CA MET A 253 -1.17 -6.35 -24.31
C MET A 253 -0.39 -7.67 -24.32
N LYS A 254 -1.00 -8.77 -23.86
CA LYS A 254 -0.36 -10.09 -23.68
C LYS A 254 0.32 -10.61 -24.96
N PRO A 255 -0.30 -10.61 -26.16
CA PRO A 255 0.37 -11.08 -27.38
C PRO A 255 1.66 -10.30 -27.70
N LEU A 256 1.70 -9.00 -27.38
CA LEU A 256 2.88 -8.17 -27.58
C LEU A 256 4.00 -8.51 -26.61
N MET A 257 3.66 -8.66 -25.33
CA MET A 257 4.66 -8.95 -24.29
C MET A 257 5.21 -10.37 -24.40
N GLN A 258 4.41 -11.34 -24.82
CA GLN A 258 4.85 -12.73 -24.90
C GLN A 258 6.05 -12.91 -25.82
N ASN A 259 6.11 -12.18 -26.94
CA ASN A 259 7.19 -12.32 -27.92
C ASN A 259 8.50 -11.67 -27.47
N THR A 260 8.47 -10.71 -26.54
CA THR A 260 9.67 -10.04 -26.01
C THR A 260 10.24 -10.72 -24.77
N ILE A 261 9.46 -11.57 -24.09
CA ILE A 261 9.87 -12.26 -22.87
C ILE A 261 10.67 -13.53 -23.20
N PRO A 262 11.88 -13.73 -22.63
CA PRO A 262 12.67 -14.96 -22.80
C PRO A 262 11.89 -16.22 -22.40
N PRO A 263 12.07 -17.38 -23.08
CA PRO A 263 11.27 -18.57 -22.85
C PRO A 263 11.22 -19.06 -21.40
N GLN A 264 12.37 -19.03 -20.70
CA GLN A 264 12.45 -19.42 -19.28
C GLN A 264 11.60 -18.49 -18.39
N MET A 265 11.75 -17.17 -18.55
CA MET A 265 10.97 -16.19 -17.82
C MET A 265 9.47 -16.31 -18.14
N ARG A 266 9.12 -16.60 -19.40
CA ARG A 266 7.73 -16.78 -19.84
C ARG A 266 7.04 -17.93 -19.11
N ALA A 267 7.74 -19.05 -18.93
CA ALA A 267 7.22 -20.20 -18.18
C ALA A 267 6.96 -19.81 -16.71
N THR A 268 7.90 -19.13 -16.06
CA THR A 268 7.73 -18.63 -14.69
C THR A 268 6.56 -17.66 -14.58
N LEU A 269 6.47 -16.65 -15.45
CA LEU A 269 5.38 -15.68 -15.41
C LEU A 269 4.00 -16.27 -15.72
N LYS A 270 3.95 -17.33 -16.55
CA LYS A 270 2.70 -18.08 -16.78
C LYS A 270 2.29 -18.84 -15.52
N LYS A 271 3.25 -19.47 -14.84
CA LYS A 271 3.00 -20.26 -13.63
C LYS A 271 2.63 -19.40 -12.42
N THR A 272 3.27 -18.24 -12.24
CA THR A 272 2.86 -17.27 -11.22
C THR A 272 1.49 -16.66 -11.52
N GLY A 273 1.05 -16.67 -12.77
CA GLY A 273 -0.20 -16.05 -13.22
C GLY A 273 -0.03 -14.61 -13.69
N LEU A 274 1.18 -14.04 -13.65
CA LEU A 274 1.45 -12.67 -14.13
C LEU A 274 1.16 -12.49 -15.63
N LEU A 275 1.39 -13.52 -16.45
CA LEU A 275 0.99 -13.52 -17.88
C LEU A 275 -0.50 -13.81 -18.11
N SER A 276 -1.22 -14.18 -17.06
CA SER A 276 -2.67 -14.46 -17.08
C SER A 276 -3.47 -13.36 -16.40
N THR A 277 -2.83 -12.26 -16.00
CA THR A 277 -3.50 -11.02 -15.60
C THR A 277 -4.38 -10.53 -16.74
N ARG A 278 -5.66 -10.34 -16.45
CA ARG A 278 -6.67 -9.85 -17.40
C ARG A 278 -6.63 -8.33 -17.47
N ASP A 279 -6.78 -7.68 -16.32
CA ASP A 279 -6.83 -6.24 -16.17
C ASP A 279 -6.41 -5.79 -14.77
N ILE A 280 -5.99 -4.53 -14.67
CA ILE A 280 -5.72 -3.85 -13.39
C ILE A 280 -6.42 -2.49 -13.44
N ALA A 281 -7.10 -2.13 -12.37
CA ALA A 281 -7.60 -0.78 -12.14
C ALA A 281 -7.16 -0.24 -10.79
N MET A 282 -6.98 1.07 -10.73
CA MET A 282 -6.81 1.78 -9.47
C MET A 282 -7.47 3.15 -9.55
N GLY A 283 -7.93 3.68 -8.43
CA GLY A 283 -8.53 5.00 -8.44
C GLY A 283 -8.99 5.47 -7.08
N THR A 284 -9.44 6.72 -7.03
CA THR A 284 -10.19 7.27 -5.90
C THR A 284 -11.40 8.06 -6.40
N GLY A 285 -12.55 7.90 -5.75
CA GLY A 285 -13.79 8.57 -6.10
C GLY A 285 -14.91 8.23 -5.13
N VAL A 286 -16.12 8.02 -5.64
CA VAL A 286 -17.28 7.61 -4.82
C VAL A 286 -17.93 6.34 -5.35
N ALA A 287 -18.11 5.35 -4.47
CA ALA A 287 -18.84 4.13 -4.74
C ALA A 287 -19.85 3.87 -3.61
N LYS A 288 -21.09 3.50 -3.97
CA LYS A 288 -22.21 3.25 -3.04
C LYS A 288 -22.41 4.33 -1.95
N GLY A 289 -22.16 5.59 -2.30
CA GLY A 289 -22.34 6.74 -1.41
C GLY A 289 -21.20 6.96 -0.41
N MET A 290 -20.08 6.26 -0.54
CA MET A 290 -18.87 6.47 0.24
C MET A 290 -17.70 6.86 -0.65
N SER A 291 -16.78 7.65 -0.11
CA SER A 291 -15.54 7.95 -0.79
C SER A 291 -14.62 6.73 -0.71
N THR A 292 -13.99 6.38 -1.82
CA THR A 292 -13.24 5.13 -1.93
C THR A 292 -11.86 5.38 -2.57
N PHE A 293 -10.86 4.63 -2.13
CA PHE A 293 -9.60 4.44 -2.84
C PHE A 293 -9.34 2.94 -2.98
N SER A 294 -9.21 2.46 -4.22
CA SER A 294 -9.10 1.03 -4.51
C SER A 294 -8.02 0.71 -5.52
N PHE A 295 -7.48 -0.49 -5.39
CA PHE A 295 -6.68 -1.18 -6.40
C PHE A 295 -7.30 -2.56 -6.61
N ILE A 296 -7.56 -2.93 -7.85
CA ILE A 296 -8.19 -4.20 -8.23
C ILE A 296 -7.40 -4.77 -9.41
N ALA A 297 -6.93 -6.00 -9.28
CA ALA A 297 -6.30 -6.76 -10.34
C ALA A 297 -7.07 -8.07 -10.53
N ARG A 298 -7.37 -8.42 -11.78
CA ARG A 298 -8.11 -9.63 -12.13
C ARG A 298 -7.30 -10.50 -13.07
N GLY A 299 -7.42 -11.81 -12.98
CA GLY A 299 -6.73 -12.75 -13.86
C GLY A 299 -7.41 -14.11 -13.92
N THR A 300 -6.87 -15.02 -14.73
CA THR A 300 -7.55 -16.29 -15.05
C THR A 300 -6.87 -17.53 -14.47
N ASP A 301 -5.55 -17.65 -14.63
CA ASP A 301 -4.82 -18.89 -14.38
C ASP A 301 -3.47 -18.66 -13.70
N GLY A 302 -3.00 -19.63 -12.93
CA GLY A 302 -1.73 -19.58 -12.22
C GLY A 302 -1.85 -19.17 -10.76
N LEU A 303 -0.72 -19.25 -10.05
CA LEU A 303 -0.67 -19.22 -8.59
C LEU A 303 -1.46 -18.05 -7.95
N LEU A 304 -1.29 -16.83 -8.48
CA LEU A 304 -1.96 -15.63 -7.95
C LEU A 304 -3.48 -15.69 -8.04
N TRP A 305 -4.04 -16.34 -9.06
CA TRP A 305 -5.47 -16.29 -9.37
C TRP A 305 -6.23 -17.53 -8.89
N GLU A 306 -5.55 -18.66 -8.74
CA GLU A 306 -6.16 -19.93 -8.36
C GLU A 306 -6.12 -20.21 -6.84
N LYS A 307 -5.22 -19.55 -6.10
CA LYS A 307 -5.05 -19.74 -4.64
C LYS A 307 -5.81 -18.78 -3.75
N GLY A 308 -6.60 -17.88 -4.34
CA GLY A 308 -7.49 -17.02 -3.58
C GLY A 308 -8.41 -17.82 -2.66
N PHE A 309 -8.78 -17.21 -1.54
CA PHE A 309 -9.69 -17.80 -0.57
C PHE A 309 -11.12 -17.85 -1.10
N SER A 310 -11.89 -18.83 -0.63
CA SER A 310 -13.36 -18.72 -0.62
C SER A 310 -13.72 -17.64 0.41
N GLY A 311 -14.46 -16.60 0.01
CA GLY A 311 -14.78 -15.51 0.92
C GLY A 311 -15.65 -15.91 2.12
N GLN A 312 -15.97 -14.93 2.95
CA GLN A 312 -16.53 -15.16 4.28
C GLN A 312 -18.06 -15.26 4.24
N ASP A 313 -18.60 -16.40 4.66
CA ASP A 313 -20.02 -16.59 4.96
C ASP A 313 -20.37 -16.01 6.35
N LEU A 314 -20.83 -14.77 6.35
CA LEU A 314 -21.26 -14.06 7.56
C LEU A 314 -22.72 -14.33 7.96
N SER A 315 -23.39 -15.35 7.41
CA SER A 315 -24.80 -15.65 7.71
C SER A 315 -25.06 -15.95 9.20
N LYS A 316 -24.04 -16.39 9.93
CA LYS A 316 -24.10 -16.68 11.38
C LYS A 316 -23.39 -15.64 12.25
N ALA A 317 -22.85 -14.57 11.66
CA ALA A 317 -22.12 -13.54 12.38
C ALA A 317 -23.09 -12.47 12.92
N PHE A 318 -23.48 -12.64 14.20
CA PHE A 318 -24.36 -11.70 14.89
C PHE A 318 -23.69 -11.03 16.09
N SER A 319 -23.91 -9.72 16.21
CA SER A 319 -23.57 -8.92 17.38
C SER A 319 -24.79 -8.60 18.23
N VAL A 320 -24.56 -8.12 19.45
CA VAL A 320 -25.60 -7.77 20.44
C VAL A 320 -26.38 -6.53 20.00
N LYS A 321 -25.66 -5.53 19.52
CA LYS A 321 -26.18 -4.29 18.94
C LYS A 321 -25.30 -3.89 17.75
N LYS A 322 -25.64 -2.76 17.13
CA LYS A 322 -24.80 -2.14 16.11
C LYS A 322 -23.36 -2.01 16.65
N PRO A 323 -22.37 -2.61 15.99
CA PRO A 323 -20.98 -2.55 16.45
C PRO A 323 -20.36 -1.19 16.13
N GLU A 324 -19.42 -0.76 16.96
CA GLU A 324 -18.59 0.43 16.71
C GLU A 324 -17.36 0.08 15.86
N PHE A 325 -16.95 -1.19 15.93
CA PHE A 325 -15.80 -1.74 15.25
C PHE A 325 -16.01 -3.24 15.03
N ALA A 326 -15.63 -3.73 13.86
CA ALA A 326 -15.36 -5.13 13.66
C ALA A 326 -14.21 -5.34 12.68
N VAL A 327 -13.51 -6.46 12.83
CA VAL A 327 -12.44 -6.91 11.93
C VAL A 327 -12.65 -8.38 11.65
N GLY A 328 -12.53 -8.78 10.39
CA GLY A 328 -12.63 -10.17 9.97
C GLY A 328 -11.39 -10.64 9.24
N LEU A 329 -11.05 -11.92 9.44
CA LEU A 329 -9.93 -12.60 8.80
C LEU A 329 -10.35 -14.03 8.45
N GLN A 330 -10.17 -14.41 7.19
CA GLN A 330 -10.33 -15.78 6.72
C GLN A 330 -8.99 -16.52 6.83
N LEU A 331 -8.87 -17.47 7.76
CA LEU A 331 -7.66 -18.30 7.85
C LEU A 331 -7.80 -19.60 7.03
N PRO A 332 -6.78 -19.97 6.22
CA PRO A 332 -6.74 -21.26 5.54
C PRO A 332 -6.49 -22.42 6.49
N ASP A 333 -6.70 -23.64 5.99
CA ASP A 333 -6.28 -24.87 6.63
C ASP A 333 -4.86 -25.30 6.24
N GLY A 334 -4.37 -26.38 6.88
CA GLY A 334 -3.05 -26.94 6.63
C GLY A 334 -2.88 -27.45 5.20
N GLN A 335 -3.94 -27.98 4.59
CA GLN A 335 -3.89 -28.50 3.22
C GLN A 335 -3.63 -27.37 2.21
N TRP A 336 -4.29 -26.23 2.38
CA TRP A 336 -4.04 -25.04 1.56
C TRP A 336 -2.60 -24.57 1.69
N LEU A 337 -2.06 -24.51 2.92
CA LEU A 337 -0.68 -24.08 3.18
C LEU A 337 0.35 -25.01 2.53
N GLU A 338 0.19 -26.33 2.70
CA GLU A 338 1.07 -27.31 2.08
C GLU A 338 1.02 -27.23 0.55
N GLY A 339 -0.18 -27.08 -0.03
CA GLY A 339 -0.35 -26.89 -1.47
C GLY A 339 0.34 -25.62 -1.98
N LEU A 340 0.24 -24.51 -1.25
CA LEU A 340 0.93 -23.26 -1.57
C LEU A 340 2.45 -23.44 -1.55
N ILE A 341 2.99 -24.06 -0.48
CA ILE A 341 4.43 -24.31 -0.35
C ILE A 341 4.94 -25.17 -1.51
N GLN A 342 4.21 -26.22 -1.88
CA GLN A 342 4.56 -27.07 -3.01
C GLN A 342 4.61 -26.27 -4.32
N GLU A 343 3.60 -25.45 -4.60
CA GLU A 343 3.57 -24.67 -5.84
C GLU A 343 4.66 -23.59 -5.91
N ILE A 344 4.92 -22.89 -4.79
CA ILE A 344 6.03 -21.94 -4.69
C ILE A 344 7.37 -22.66 -4.87
N ALA A 345 7.55 -23.85 -4.27
CA ALA A 345 8.76 -24.63 -4.44
C ALA A 345 8.97 -25.03 -5.92
N GLN A 346 7.90 -25.31 -6.65
CA GLN A 346 8.00 -25.57 -8.09
C GLN A 346 8.23 -24.31 -8.95
N LEU A 347 8.24 -23.09 -8.38
CA LEU A 347 8.72 -21.88 -9.06
C LEU A 347 10.24 -21.75 -9.02
N GLN A 348 10.92 -22.56 -8.20
CA GLN A 348 12.38 -22.57 -8.12
C GLN A 348 13.00 -23.12 -9.41
N GLY A 349 14.14 -22.54 -9.81
CA GLY A 349 14.77 -22.84 -11.10
C GLY A 349 15.50 -24.19 -11.19
N SER A 350 15.75 -24.86 -10.06
CA SER A 350 16.43 -26.16 -10.01
C SER A 350 15.71 -27.15 -9.08
N SER A 351 15.83 -28.45 -9.36
CA SER A 351 15.30 -29.52 -8.52
C SER A 351 15.87 -29.48 -7.10
N ASP A 352 17.14 -29.09 -6.95
CA ASP A 352 17.81 -29.00 -5.66
C ASP A 352 17.27 -27.85 -4.81
N ALA A 353 17.02 -26.68 -5.40
CA ALA A 353 16.41 -25.54 -4.71
C ALA A 353 14.97 -25.83 -4.29
N GLN A 354 14.20 -26.50 -5.16
CA GLN A 354 12.86 -26.98 -4.82
C GLN A 354 12.91 -27.94 -3.62
N LYS A 355 13.80 -28.93 -3.66
CA LYS A 355 13.95 -29.91 -2.59
C LYS A 355 14.38 -29.26 -1.28
N GLN A 356 15.34 -28.34 -1.33
CA GLN A 356 15.81 -27.61 -0.16
C GLN A 356 14.67 -26.85 0.53
N MET A 357 13.85 -26.12 -0.23
CA MET A 357 12.72 -25.36 0.33
C MET A 357 11.68 -26.29 0.99
N ILE A 358 11.39 -27.45 0.39
CA ILE A 358 10.48 -28.44 0.96
C ILE A 358 11.07 -29.07 2.22
N ASP A 359 12.35 -29.44 2.20
CA ASP A 359 13.07 -30.01 3.34
C ASP A 359 13.13 -29.02 4.51
N GLU A 360 13.32 -27.71 4.23
CA GLU A 360 13.26 -26.65 5.24
C GLU A 360 11.88 -26.55 5.91
N TRP A 361 10.79 -26.59 5.13
CA TRP A 361 9.43 -26.63 5.68
C TRP A 361 9.20 -27.85 6.57
N ILE A 362 9.58 -29.04 6.12
CA ILE A 362 9.45 -30.29 6.89
C ILE A 362 10.21 -30.19 8.22
N ASN A 363 11.45 -29.68 8.18
CA ASN A 363 12.27 -29.51 9.37
C ASN A 363 11.67 -28.52 10.37
N VAL A 364 11.12 -27.39 9.90
CA VAL A 364 10.42 -26.42 10.75
C VAL A 364 9.19 -27.07 11.39
N ASN A 365 8.38 -27.77 10.60
CA ASN A 365 7.17 -28.43 11.10
C ASN A 365 7.50 -29.51 12.15
N SER A 366 8.56 -30.31 11.92
CA SER A 366 9.04 -31.31 12.89
C SER A 366 9.49 -30.67 14.20
N ARG A 367 10.24 -29.55 14.15
CA ARG A 367 10.69 -28.86 15.36
C ARG A 367 9.53 -28.32 16.19
N VAL A 368 8.48 -27.80 15.55
CA VAL A 368 7.26 -27.36 16.25
C VAL A 368 6.56 -28.56 16.89
N LYS A 369 6.47 -29.68 16.16
CA LYS A 369 5.88 -30.92 16.67
C LYS A 369 6.63 -31.49 17.87
N ASP A 370 7.97 -31.47 17.85
CA ASP A 370 8.78 -31.96 18.96
C ASP A 370 8.64 -31.05 20.19
N ALA A 371 8.48 -29.73 19.98
CA ALA A 371 8.37 -28.74 21.06
C ALA A 371 6.96 -28.65 21.69
N LEU A 372 5.91 -28.71 20.87
CA LEU A 372 4.52 -28.47 21.28
C LEU A 372 3.65 -29.72 21.23
N HIS A 373 4.16 -30.84 20.72
CA HIS A 373 3.38 -32.06 20.42
C HIS A 373 2.28 -31.89 19.36
N PHE A 374 2.32 -30.77 18.63
CA PHE A 374 1.46 -30.47 17.48
C PHE A 374 2.29 -29.97 16.31
N SER A 375 1.97 -30.42 15.10
CA SER A 375 2.47 -29.80 13.88
C SER A 375 1.80 -28.45 13.61
N ILE A 376 2.45 -27.61 12.79
CA ILE A 376 1.90 -26.32 12.32
C ILE A 376 0.58 -26.54 11.59
N THR A 377 0.49 -27.59 10.77
CA THR A 377 -0.71 -27.91 9.99
C THR A 377 -1.85 -28.39 10.87
N GLU A 378 -1.59 -29.17 11.93
CA GLU A 378 -2.61 -29.52 12.92
C GLU A 378 -3.15 -28.27 13.65
N ILE A 379 -2.27 -27.36 14.06
CA ILE A 379 -2.68 -26.09 14.69
C ILE A 379 -3.52 -25.27 13.73
N LEU A 380 -3.05 -25.11 12.49
CA LEU A 380 -3.73 -24.32 11.47
C LEU A 380 -5.10 -24.93 11.15
N ASP A 381 -5.20 -26.24 10.96
CA ASP A 381 -6.46 -26.96 10.75
C ASP A 381 -7.49 -26.73 11.85
N ALA A 382 -7.05 -26.61 13.10
CA ALA A 382 -7.91 -26.36 14.24
C ALA A 382 -8.44 -24.92 14.28
N ILE A 383 -7.64 -23.95 13.86
CA ILE A 383 -8.02 -22.52 13.90
C ILE A 383 -8.46 -21.97 12.53
N ALA A 384 -8.40 -22.78 11.48
CA ALA A 384 -8.87 -22.45 10.14
C ALA A 384 -10.35 -22.08 10.16
N GLY A 385 -10.73 -21.10 9.35
CA GLY A 385 -12.09 -20.58 9.31
C GLY A 385 -12.14 -19.06 9.47
N GLN A 386 -13.32 -18.56 9.79
CA GLN A 386 -13.55 -17.11 9.90
C GLN A 386 -13.33 -16.65 11.33
N TRP A 387 -12.40 -15.74 11.49
CA TRP A 387 -12.16 -15.00 12.73
C TRP A 387 -12.76 -13.62 12.59
N ILE A 388 -13.70 -13.28 13.48
CA ILE A 388 -14.31 -11.95 13.47
C ILE A 388 -14.25 -11.39 14.88
N SER A 389 -13.54 -10.28 15.08
CA SER A 389 -13.53 -9.55 16.35
C SER A 389 -14.47 -8.38 16.27
N ILE A 390 -15.29 -8.20 17.31
CA ILE A 390 -16.37 -7.21 17.38
C ILE A 390 -16.23 -6.41 18.67
N SER A 391 -16.41 -5.09 18.55
CA SER A 391 -16.66 -4.19 19.68
C SER A 391 -18.11 -3.70 19.59
N ASP A 392 -18.93 -4.13 20.54
CA ASP A 392 -20.33 -3.71 20.66
C ASP A 392 -20.70 -3.42 22.13
N LYS A 393 -22.00 -3.29 22.41
CA LYS A 393 -22.53 -3.01 23.75
C LYS A 393 -22.10 -4.01 24.86
N ALA A 394 -21.76 -5.26 24.51
CA ALA A 394 -21.27 -6.25 25.47
C ALA A 394 -19.75 -6.11 25.75
N GLY A 395 -19.01 -5.38 24.91
CA GLY A 395 -17.57 -5.21 24.97
C GLY A 395 -16.85 -5.85 23.77
N ASN A 396 -15.56 -6.13 23.95
CA ASN A 396 -14.69 -6.70 22.90
C ASN A 396 -14.67 -8.22 22.98
N TYR A 397 -15.12 -8.90 21.92
CA TYR A 397 -15.04 -10.35 21.81
C TYR A 397 -14.77 -10.76 20.37
N SER A 398 -14.28 -11.99 20.20
CA SER A 398 -14.05 -12.61 18.90
C SER A 398 -14.96 -13.81 18.72
N MET A 399 -15.39 -14.05 17.50
CA MET A 399 -16.06 -15.27 17.08
C MET A 399 -15.15 -16.01 16.11
N LEU A 400 -15.03 -17.32 16.31
CA LEU A 400 -14.37 -18.24 15.41
C LEU A 400 -15.42 -19.21 14.87
N LEU A 401 -15.72 -19.07 13.58
CA LEU A 401 -16.47 -20.05 12.79
C LEU A 401 -15.43 -21.00 12.19
N ALA A 402 -15.02 -21.99 12.99
CA ALA A 402 -13.98 -22.93 12.60
C ALA A 402 -14.44 -23.81 11.42
N SER A 403 -13.59 -23.99 10.42
CA SER A 403 -13.81 -24.92 9.31
C SER A 403 -13.86 -26.38 9.78
N HIS A 404 -13.12 -26.69 10.86
CA HIS A 404 -13.03 -28.03 11.44
C HIS A 404 -13.23 -27.99 12.97
N PRO A 405 -14.46 -27.80 13.47
CA PRO A 405 -14.73 -27.63 14.90
C PRO A 405 -14.27 -28.82 15.76
N ASP A 406 -14.32 -30.04 15.22
CA ASP A 406 -13.83 -31.24 15.91
C ASP A 406 -12.31 -31.23 16.11
N LYS A 407 -11.56 -30.74 15.12
CA LYS A 407 -10.10 -30.59 15.23
C LYS A 407 -9.73 -29.54 16.27
N LEU A 408 -10.49 -28.43 16.34
CA LEU A 408 -10.34 -27.42 17.38
C LEU A 408 -10.53 -28.00 18.78
N LYS A 409 -11.62 -28.74 19.00
CA LYS A 409 -11.89 -29.41 20.28
C LYS A 409 -10.80 -30.41 20.64
N ALA A 410 -10.31 -31.19 19.68
CA ALA A 410 -9.23 -32.15 19.88
C ALA A 410 -7.93 -31.46 20.30
N ILE A 411 -7.57 -30.33 19.67
CA ILE A 411 -6.39 -29.54 20.06
C ILE A 411 -6.56 -28.93 21.45
N LEU A 412 -7.71 -28.33 21.76
CA LEU A 412 -7.95 -27.79 23.10
C LEU A 412 -7.84 -28.85 24.20
N ALA A 413 -8.36 -30.06 23.95
CA ALA A 413 -8.23 -31.18 24.88
C ALA A 413 -6.78 -31.63 25.08
N LYS A 414 -5.99 -31.71 24.01
CA LYS A 414 -4.57 -32.04 24.05
C LYS A 414 -3.74 -30.94 24.72
N LEU A 415 -4.03 -29.67 24.48
CA LEU A 415 -3.34 -28.54 25.11
C LEU A 415 -3.46 -28.60 26.63
N ASN A 416 -4.61 -29.01 27.15
CA ASN A 416 -4.81 -29.16 28.60
C ASN A 416 -3.92 -30.25 29.23
N ALA A 417 -3.30 -31.13 28.44
CA ALA A 417 -2.35 -32.13 28.92
C ALA A 417 -0.89 -31.61 28.96
N ILE A 418 -0.64 -30.38 28.52
CA ILE A 418 0.69 -29.75 28.51
C ILE A 418 0.78 -28.76 29.68
N ASP A 419 1.80 -28.91 30.52
CA ASP A 419 1.98 -28.13 31.77
C ASP A 419 1.96 -26.60 31.60
N SER A 420 2.29 -26.09 30.40
CA SER A 420 2.29 -24.66 30.08
C SER A 420 0.90 -24.08 29.85
N PHE A 421 -0.13 -24.93 29.70
CA PHE A 421 -1.50 -24.56 29.41
C PHE A 421 -2.43 -25.08 30.52
N THR A 422 -3.51 -24.35 30.79
CA THR A 422 -4.52 -24.80 31.75
C THR A 422 -5.89 -24.34 31.29
N ILE A 423 -6.82 -25.30 31.16
CA ILE A 423 -8.22 -25.04 30.87
C ILE A 423 -9.06 -25.30 32.11
N LYS A 424 -9.76 -24.27 32.62
CA LYS A 424 -10.65 -24.38 33.78
C LYS A 424 -12.08 -24.06 33.39
N LYS A 425 -13.02 -24.89 33.81
CA LYS A 425 -14.45 -24.57 33.70
C LYS A 425 -14.86 -23.69 34.87
N LEU A 426 -15.53 -22.58 34.58
CA LEU A 426 -16.06 -21.65 35.56
C LEU A 426 -17.52 -21.29 35.23
N THR A 427 -18.21 -20.76 36.23
CA THR A 427 -19.55 -20.20 36.06
C THR A 427 -19.46 -18.71 36.34
N SER A 428 -19.92 -17.88 35.40
CA SER A 428 -19.99 -16.42 35.57
C SER A 428 -21.39 -15.96 35.17
N SER A 429 -22.06 -15.22 36.04
CA SER A 429 -23.42 -14.68 35.81
C SER A 429 -24.42 -15.68 35.23
N GLY A 430 -24.38 -16.94 35.69
CA GLY A 430 -25.29 -18.00 35.30
C GLY A 430 -24.89 -18.81 34.04
N ILE A 431 -23.82 -18.46 33.35
CA ILE A 431 -23.34 -19.21 32.17
C ILE A 431 -22.05 -19.97 32.45
N LYS A 432 -21.89 -21.14 31.81
CA LYS A 432 -20.67 -21.95 31.86
C LYS A 432 -19.66 -21.38 30.87
N ILE A 433 -18.48 -21.02 31.36
CA ILE A 433 -17.38 -20.43 30.58
C ILE A 433 -16.13 -21.29 30.79
N ASN A 434 -15.26 -21.35 29.79
CA ASN A 434 -13.95 -21.96 29.92
C ASN A 434 -12.89 -20.85 30.02
N GLU A 435 -12.06 -20.87 31.06
CA GLU A 435 -10.82 -20.09 31.14
C GLU A 435 -9.71 -20.91 30.47
N PHE A 436 -9.10 -20.35 29.44
CA PHE A 436 -7.86 -20.82 28.85
C PHE A 436 -6.73 -19.91 29.35
N SER A 437 -5.74 -20.50 30.01
CA SER A 437 -4.55 -19.78 30.46
C SER A 437 -3.30 -20.45 29.93
N PHE A 438 -2.31 -19.64 29.55
CA PHE A 438 -1.02 -20.14 29.13
C PHE A 438 0.11 -19.27 29.66
N LYS A 439 1.25 -19.91 29.93
CA LYS A 439 2.49 -19.23 30.26
C LYS A 439 3.27 -19.06 28.95
N MET A 440 3.53 -17.82 28.54
CA MET A 440 4.36 -17.59 27.35
C MET A 440 5.74 -18.23 27.56
N PRO A 441 6.21 -19.10 26.65
CA PRO A 441 7.60 -19.55 26.66
C PRO A 441 8.53 -18.33 26.46
N GLN A 442 9.64 -18.26 27.20
CA GLN A 442 10.62 -17.17 27.03
C GLN A 442 11.20 -17.20 25.60
N LEU A 443 10.77 -16.25 24.76
CA LEU A 443 11.25 -16.07 23.39
C LEU A 443 12.53 -15.21 23.30
N MET A 444 12.97 -14.57 24.39
CA MET A 444 14.19 -13.74 24.44
C MET A 444 15.14 -14.15 25.58
N PRO A 445 16.48 -14.04 25.40
CA PRO A 445 17.45 -14.37 26.44
C PRO A 445 17.36 -13.44 27.66
N LYS A 446 17.50 -14.01 28.86
CA LYS A 446 17.37 -13.33 30.15
C LYS A 446 18.28 -12.09 30.28
N GLN A 447 17.67 -10.90 30.33
CA GLN A 447 18.32 -9.67 30.80
C GLN A 447 17.52 -8.91 31.89
N GLN A 448 16.32 -9.39 32.26
CA GLN A 448 15.45 -8.77 33.29
C GLN A 448 14.80 -9.84 34.19
N PRO A 449 14.35 -9.49 35.42
CA PRO A 449 14.06 -10.46 36.48
C PRO A 449 12.74 -11.23 36.30
N ASP A 450 12.58 -12.33 37.06
CA ASP A 450 11.47 -13.32 37.13
C ASP A 450 10.01 -12.78 37.13
N LEU A 451 9.79 -11.47 37.18
CA LEU A 451 8.46 -10.84 37.20
C LEU A 451 7.66 -11.07 35.91
N ILE A 452 8.33 -11.05 34.75
CA ILE A 452 7.67 -11.31 33.45
C ILE A 452 7.24 -12.77 33.35
N ASP A 453 7.99 -13.71 33.94
CA ASP A 453 7.66 -15.14 33.95
C ASP A 453 6.42 -15.49 34.79
N ARG A 454 5.96 -14.55 35.63
CA ARG A 454 4.73 -14.66 36.40
C ARG A 454 3.49 -14.20 35.61
N LEU A 455 3.67 -13.51 34.49
CA LEU A 455 2.56 -13.06 33.65
C LEU A 455 1.96 -14.27 32.93
N GLN A 456 0.72 -14.59 33.31
CA GLN A 456 -0.10 -15.58 32.61
C GLN A 456 -1.07 -14.85 31.71
N SER A 457 -1.05 -15.16 30.42
CA SER A 457 -2.10 -14.73 29.51
C SER A 457 -3.34 -15.58 29.76
N ARG A 458 -4.50 -14.93 29.93
CA ARG A 458 -5.78 -15.59 30.17
C ARG A 458 -6.81 -15.09 29.17
N PHE A 459 -7.55 -16.03 28.62
CA PHE A 459 -8.67 -15.79 27.73
C PHE A 459 -9.83 -16.67 28.16
N TYR A 460 -11.03 -16.24 27.84
CA TYR A 460 -12.25 -16.93 28.19
C TYR A 460 -12.98 -17.29 26.91
N TYR A 461 -13.58 -18.47 26.85
CA TYR A 461 -14.38 -18.86 25.71
C TYR A 461 -15.65 -19.64 26.07
N ILE A 462 -16.66 -19.47 25.23
CA ILE A 462 -17.89 -20.27 25.20
C ILE A 462 -18.10 -20.83 23.79
N GLU A 463 -18.81 -21.94 23.71
CA GLU A 463 -19.22 -22.54 22.44
C GLU A 463 -20.74 -22.50 22.35
N ALA A 464 -21.27 -21.94 21.27
CA ALA A 464 -22.70 -21.95 20.96
C ALA A 464 -22.89 -22.08 19.44
N ASP A 465 -23.77 -22.99 19.01
CA ASP A 465 -24.07 -23.26 17.58
C ASP A 465 -22.83 -23.54 16.71
N ASN A 466 -21.85 -24.27 17.26
CA ASN A 466 -20.53 -24.54 16.67
C ASN A 466 -19.66 -23.29 16.41
N ILE A 467 -19.96 -22.17 17.07
CA ILE A 467 -19.15 -20.95 17.05
C ILE A 467 -18.44 -20.82 18.39
N PHE A 468 -17.14 -20.57 18.34
CA PHE A 468 -16.33 -20.30 19.51
C PHE A 468 -16.27 -18.80 19.73
N TYR A 469 -16.81 -18.33 20.86
CA TYR A 469 -16.72 -16.93 21.25
C TYR A 469 -15.62 -16.77 22.28
N LEU A 470 -14.67 -15.86 22.03
CA LEU A 470 -13.50 -15.62 22.86
C LEU A 470 -13.48 -14.18 23.37
N ALA A 471 -13.11 -13.96 24.63
CA ALA A 471 -12.92 -12.62 25.18
C ALA A 471 -11.81 -12.61 26.23
N GLU A 472 -11.26 -11.44 26.52
CA GLU A 472 -10.26 -11.25 27.59
C GLU A 472 -10.87 -11.37 28.99
N LEU A 473 -12.19 -11.14 29.11
CA LEU A 473 -12.92 -11.17 30.38
C LEU A 473 -14.19 -12.03 30.27
N PRO A 474 -14.51 -12.88 31.28
CA PRO A 474 -15.71 -13.71 31.26
C PRO A 474 -17.01 -12.88 31.30
N GLN A 475 -16.96 -11.68 31.88
CA GLN A 475 -18.10 -10.76 31.97
C GLN A 475 -18.60 -10.31 30.60
N ILE A 476 -17.71 -10.19 29.61
CA ILE A 476 -18.07 -9.81 28.24
C ILE A 476 -18.92 -10.92 27.60
N LEU A 477 -18.49 -12.18 27.73
CA LEU A 477 -19.24 -13.33 27.22
C LEU A 477 -20.57 -13.52 27.95
N ALA A 478 -20.58 -13.29 29.27
CA ALA A 478 -21.81 -13.29 30.05
C ALA A 478 -22.79 -12.19 29.62
N SER A 479 -22.30 -10.96 29.42
CA SER A 479 -23.10 -9.84 28.93
C SER A 479 -23.66 -10.12 27.54
N ARG A 480 -22.84 -10.65 26.63
CA ARG A 480 -23.27 -11.06 25.28
C ARG A 480 -24.42 -12.07 25.33
N ASN A 481 -24.31 -13.08 26.20
CA ASN A 481 -25.35 -14.11 26.33
C ASN A 481 -26.66 -13.56 26.94
N GLN A 482 -26.58 -12.56 27.82
CA GLN A 482 -27.75 -11.93 28.45
C GLN A 482 -28.48 -10.95 27.54
N LEU A 483 -27.76 -10.24 26.67
CA LEU A 483 -28.31 -9.17 25.83
C LEU A 483 -28.85 -9.65 24.46
N GLU A 484 -28.69 -10.95 24.15
CA GLU A 484 -29.00 -11.61 22.86
C GLU A 484 -28.35 -10.97 21.62
N ALA A 485 -27.71 -11.79 20.79
CA ALA A 485 -27.02 -11.33 19.59
C ALA A 485 -27.87 -11.51 18.33
N ASN A 486 -28.60 -10.45 17.96
CA ASN A 486 -29.56 -10.46 16.85
C ASN A 486 -29.24 -9.45 15.74
N PHE A 487 -28.14 -8.70 15.85
CA PHE A 487 -27.76 -7.70 14.85
C PHE A 487 -26.83 -8.31 13.78
N SER A 488 -27.24 -8.26 12.51
CA SER A 488 -26.51 -8.86 11.40
C SER A 488 -25.25 -8.06 11.05
N ILE A 489 -24.07 -8.67 11.22
CA ILE A 489 -22.79 -8.07 10.81
C ILE A 489 -22.73 -7.93 9.29
N LYS A 490 -23.26 -8.90 8.53
CA LYS A 490 -23.30 -8.85 7.06
C LYS A 490 -23.96 -7.56 6.55
N ASN A 491 -25.15 -7.24 7.08
CA ASN A 491 -25.91 -6.06 6.63
C ASN A 491 -25.18 -4.77 6.99
N TRP A 492 -24.58 -4.72 8.17
CA TRP A 492 -23.81 -3.56 8.61
C TRP A 492 -22.57 -3.31 7.76
N LEU A 493 -21.86 -4.35 7.32
CA LEU A 493 -20.71 -4.21 6.42
C LEU A 493 -21.11 -3.74 5.02
N GLN A 494 -22.29 -4.14 4.52
CA GLN A 494 -22.82 -3.61 3.26
C GLN A 494 -23.07 -2.10 3.33
N GLU A 495 -23.51 -1.57 4.48
CA GLU A 495 -23.63 -0.12 4.70
C GLU A 495 -22.26 0.58 4.67
N GLN A 496 -21.15 -0.13 4.87
CA GLN A 496 -19.78 0.40 4.91
C GLN A 496 -19.06 0.24 3.55
N ASN A 497 -19.78 -0.22 2.52
CA ASN A 497 -19.23 -0.61 1.22
C ASN A 497 -18.11 -1.67 1.30
N VAL A 498 -18.25 -2.64 2.22
CA VAL A 498 -17.32 -3.77 2.36
C VAL A 498 -17.98 -5.05 1.82
N GLU A 499 -17.34 -5.73 0.86
CA GLU A 499 -17.86 -6.94 0.19
C GLU A 499 -17.18 -8.24 0.63
N VAL A 500 -17.58 -8.72 1.81
CA VAL A 500 -16.98 -9.86 2.53
C VAL A 500 -16.91 -11.20 1.77
N GLU A 501 -17.70 -11.36 0.70
CA GLU A 501 -17.78 -12.60 -0.09
C GLU A 501 -16.51 -12.83 -0.94
N LYS A 502 -15.63 -11.83 -1.03
CA LYS A 502 -14.32 -11.93 -1.70
C LYS A 502 -13.14 -11.61 -0.76
N ASP A 503 -13.42 -11.18 0.46
CA ASP A 503 -12.41 -10.59 1.34
C ASP A 503 -11.66 -11.64 2.15
N TYR A 504 -10.33 -11.57 2.07
CA TYR A 504 -9.45 -12.28 2.98
C TYR A 504 -9.44 -11.61 4.36
N PHE A 505 -9.37 -10.28 4.35
CA PHE A 505 -9.29 -9.46 5.56
C PHE A 505 -10.12 -8.20 5.37
N TRP A 506 -10.86 -7.81 6.39
CA TRP A 506 -11.62 -6.57 6.38
C TRP A 506 -11.66 -5.93 7.75
N VAL A 507 -11.77 -4.61 7.79
CA VAL A 507 -11.98 -3.79 8.98
C VAL A 507 -13.11 -2.84 8.69
N ALA A 508 -14.08 -2.74 9.59
CA ALA A 508 -15.12 -1.74 9.53
C ALA A 508 -15.26 -1.04 10.87
N THR A 509 -15.52 0.26 10.82
CA THR A 509 -15.78 1.06 12.02
C THR A 509 -16.87 2.08 11.75
N GLU A 510 -17.67 2.30 12.77
CA GLU A 510 -18.66 3.35 12.79
C GLU A 510 -18.50 4.16 14.06
N SER A 511 -18.33 5.47 13.93
CA SER A 511 -18.20 6.35 15.08
C SER A 511 -18.95 7.66 14.89
N SER A 512 -19.47 8.19 15.99
CA SER A 512 -20.17 9.46 16.00
C SER A 512 -19.26 10.63 15.61
N ALA A 513 -19.88 11.69 15.09
CA ALA A 513 -19.25 12.99 14.80
C ALA A 513 -18.17 13.01 13.70
N ILE A 514 -17.85 11.92 13.01
CA ILE A 514 -16.93 11.99 11.84
C ILE A 514 -17.47 12.96 10.78
N PRO A 515 -18.74 12.86 10.30
CA PRO A 515 -19.20 13.73 9.22
C PRO A 515 -19.18 15.21 9.62
N GLN A 516 -19.52 15.51 10.88
CA GLN A 516 -19.40 16.85 11.45
C GLN A 516 -17.96 17.36 11.47
N LYS A 517 -17.01 16.55 11.95
CA LYS A 517 -15.58 16.92 11.97
C LYS A 517 -15.05 17.15 10.56
N ASN A 518 -15.42 16.29 9.62
CA ASN A 518 -15.06 16.43 8.21
C ASN A 518 -15.63 17.71 7.59
N TYR A 519 -16.86 18.08 7.94
CA TYR A 519 -17.45 19.33 7.50
C TYR A 519 -16.69 20.54 8.03
N TYR A 520 -16.29 20.56 9.30
CA TYR A 520 -15.48 21.65 9.84
C TYR A 520 -14.06 21.68 9.26
N PHE A 521 -13.44 20.52 9.08
CA PHE A 521 -12.15 20.41 8.39
C PHE A 521 -12.23 20.96 6.96
N TYR A 522 -13.33 20.68 6.26
CA TYR A 522 -13.62 21.24 4.96
C TYR A 522 -13.69 22.77 4.98
N LEU A 523 -14.45 23.36 5.92
CA LEU A 523 -14.51 24.82 6.06
C LEU A 523 -13.14 25.45 6.40
N GLN A 524 -12.33 24.78 7.22
CA GLN A 524 -10.97 25.20 7.54
C GLN A 524 -10.05 25.17 6.31
N ILE A 525 -10.18 24.16 5.44
CA ILE A 525 -9.46 24.13 4.16
C ILE A 525 -9.88 25.31 3.27
N LEU A 526 -11.18 25.60 3.18
CA LEU A 526 -11.64 26.75 2.40
C LEU A 526 -11.05 28.06 2.95
N GLN A 527 -11.03 28.23 4.26
CA GLN A 527 -10.45 29.42 4.91
C GLN A 527 -8.94 29.53 4.64
N LEU A 528 -8.19 28.43 4.82
CA LEU A 528 -6.75 28.38 4.53
C LEU A 528 -6.47 28.75 3.06
N LEU A 529 -7.27 28.22 2.12
CA LEU A 529 -7.12 28.53 0.70
C LEU A 529 -7.47 29.99 0.40
N SER A 530 -8.51 30.53 1.03
CA SER A 530 -8.90 31.95 0.93
C SER A 530 -7.76 32.88 1.32
N ASP A 531 -7.11 32.59 2.45
CA ASP A 531 -5.95 33.35 2.93
C ASP A 531 -4.76 33.20 1.97
N LEU A 532 -4.47 31.97 1.52
CA LEU A 532 -3.36 31.68 0.60
C LEU A 532 -3.48 32.43 -0.73
N VAL A 533 -4.70 32.58 -1.27
CA VAL A 533 -4.91 33.28 -2.54
C VAL A 533 -5.33 34.74 -2.37
N GLU A 534 -5.39 35.23 -1.13
CA GLU A 534 -5.86 36.57 -0.76
C GLU A 534 -7.23 36.89 -1.38
N SER A 535 -8.16 35.92 -1.35
CA SER A 535 -9.52 36.08 -1.86
C SER A 535 -10.54 35.72 -0.79
N PRO A 536 -11.17 36.72 -0.15
CA PRO A 536 -12.06 36.46 0.98
C PRO A 536 -13.28 35.67 0.54
N ILE A 537 -13.66 34.70 1.38
CA ILE A 537 -14.88 33.91 1.24
C ILE A 537 -15.80 34.14 2.45
N ALA A 538 -17.10 34.16 2.21
CA ALA A 538 -18.11 34.31 3.25
C ALA A 538 -18.34 32.98 4.00
N ILE A 539 -17.42 32.58 4.89
CA ILE A 539 -17.56 31.35 5.68
C ILE A 539 -18.85 31.35 6.51
N GLU A 540 -19.30 32.51 6.98
CA GLU A 540 -20.55 32.70 7.73
C GLU A 540 -21.81 32.39 6.93
N SER A 541 -21.73 32.34 5.60
CA SER A 541 -22.84 31.94 4.73
C SER A 541 -23.06 30.42 4.71
N PHE A 542 -22.10 29.64 5.21
CA PHE A 542 -22.23 28.20 5.32
C PHE A 542 -23.16 27.83 6.49
N PRO A 543 -24.05 26.84 6.30
CA PRO A 543 -24.92 26.38 7.37
C PRO A 543 -24.12 25.72 8.50
N THR A 544 -24.70 25.67 9.69
CA THR A 544 -24.10 24.92 10.80
C THR A 544 -24.21 23.40 10.56
N ALA A 545 -23.35 22.61 11.19
CA ALA A 545 -23.39 21.15 11.05
C ALA A 545 -24.76 20.54 11.41
N ASN A 546 -25.50 21.15 12.35
CA ASN A 546 -26.81 20.69 12.78
C ASN A 546 -27.93 21.01 11.77
N THR A 547 -27.74 22.03 10.92
CA THR A 547 -28.77 22.43 9.93
C THR A 547 -28.53 21.81 8.55
N ILE A 548 -27.31 21.34 8.26
CA ILE A 548 -26.92 20.82 6.94
C ILE A 548 -27.23 19.31 6.73
N GLN A 549 -27.98 18.70 7.66
CA GLN A 549 -28.44 17.29 7.57
C GLN A 549 -27.29 16.31 7.26
N LEU A 550 -26.20 16.38 8.03
CA LEU A 550 -25.12 15.39 7.93
C LEU A 550 -25.56 14.06 8.55
N PRO A 551 -25.00 12.92 8.11
CA PRO A 551 -25.15 11.66 8.82
C PRO A 551 -24.68 11.78 10.28
N GLU A 552 -25.39 11.13 11.21
CA GLU A 552 -25.06 11.19 12.65
C GLU A 552 -23.76 10.47 12.98
N THR A 553 -23.51 9.36 12.28
CA THR A 553 -22.32 8.53 12.38
C THR A 553 -21.57 8.54 11.05
N GLY A 554 -20.25 8.44 11.12
CA GLY A 554 -19.43 8.20 9.94
C GLY A 554 -18.89 6.79 9.92
N ARG A 555 -18.67 6.33 8.70
CA ARG A 555 -18.37 4.96 8.34
C ARG A 555 -16.99 4.89 7.71
N ARG A 556 -16.19 3.90 8.09
CA ARG A 556 -14.91 3.61 7.47
C ARG A 556 -14.74 2.12 7.30
N GLY A 557 -14.25 1.72 6.14
CA GLY A 557 -14.01 0.34 5.77
C GLY A 557 -12.63 0.16 5.15
N PHE A 558 -11.98 -0.96 5.42
CA PHE A 558 -10.80 -1.42 4.70
C PHE A 558 -10.99 -2.87 4.34
N GLU A 559 -10.66 -3.24 3.12
CA GLU A 559 -10.74 -4.62 2.63
C GLU A 559 -9.44 -5.00 1.91
N LEU A 560 -9.03 -6.25 2.10
CA LEU A 560 -8.01 -6.94 1.33
C LEU A 560 -8.69 -8.11 0.64
N ILE A 561 -8.76 -8.03 -0.68
CA ILE A 561 -9.34 -9.05 -1.54
C ILE A 561 -8.22 -9.98 -1.98
N PHE A 562 -8.37 -11.26 -1.67
CA PHE A 562 -7.55 -12.32 -2.22
C PHE A 562 -8.47 -13.50 -2.53
N ALA A 563 -9.23 -13.36 -3.61
CA ALA A 563 -10.23 -14.31 -4.06
C ALA A 563 -9.79 -14.99 -5.34
N LYS A 564 -10.50 -16.05 -5.73
CA LYS A 564 -10.26 -16.66 -7.03
C LYS A 564 -10.45 -15.61 -8.13
N ASN A 565 -9.46 -15.47 -9.01
CA ASN A 565 -9.43 -14.54 -10.14
C ASN A 565 -9.35 -13.03 -9.78
N GLU A 566 -9.23 -12.66 -8.51
CA GLU A 566 -9.27 -11.25 -8.10
C GLU A 566 -8.39 -10.99 -6.87
N ILE A 567 -7.53 -9.97 -6.97
CA ILE A 567 -6.71 -9.47 -5.88
C ILE A 567 -6.92 -7.97 -5.81
N GLY A 568 -7.08 -7.44 -4.61
CA GLY A 568 -7.27 -6.00 -4.46
C GLY A 568 -7.21 -5.53 -3.04
N PHE A 569 -7.35 -4.22 -2.90
CA PHE A 569 -7.67 -3.60 -1.63
C PHE A 569 -8.56 -2.39 -1.88
N SER A 570 -9.39 -2.06 -0.90
CA SER A 570 -10.14 -0.80 -0.89
C SER A 570 -10.10 -0.15 0.48
N LEU A 571 -9.99 1.18 0.47
CA LEU A 571 -10.19 2.06 1.61
C LEU A 571 -11.49 2.85 1.38
N ASN A 572 -12.49 2.62 2.21
CA ASN A 572 -13.76 3.33 2.22
C ASN A 572 -13.78 4.33 3.38
N TYR A 573 -14.08 5.59 3.09
CA TYR A 573 -14.08 6.70 4.04
C TYR A 573 -15.18 7.71 3.68
N GLU A 574 -15.47 8.64 4.58
CA GLU A 574 -16.58 9.57 4.38
C GLU A 574 -16.22 10.69 3.39
N SER A 575 -15.08 11.35 3.58
CA SER A 575 -14.62 12.48 2.76
C SER A 575 -13.16 12.35 2.29
N HIS A 576 -12.22 11.98 3.17
CA HIS A 576 -10.81 11.90 2.81
C HIS A 576 -10.08 10.69 3.43
N PRO A 577 -9.07 10.11 2.73
CA PRO A 577 -8.37 8.92 3.22
C PRO A 577 -7.61 9.18 4.53
N GLY A 578 -7.27 10.43 4.83
CA GLY A 578 -6.67 10.84 6.09
C GLY A 578 -7.52 10.59 7.34
N GLU A 579 -8.82 10.27 7.21
CA GLU A 579 -9.69 9.95 8.36
C GLU A 579 -9.19 8.72 9.13
N PHE A 580 -8.58 7.76 8.44
CA PHE A 580 -7.95 6.61 9.08
C PHE A 580 -6.77 7.01 9.97
N LEU A 581 -6.11 8.14 9.67
CA LEU A 581 -5.01 8.70 10.46
C LEU A 581 -5.52 9.48 11.67
N MET A 582 -6.69 10.11 11.56
CA MET A 582 -7.23 11.03 12.57
C MET A 582 -8.14 10.35 13.61
N GLY A 583 -8.63 9.14 13.34
CA GLY A 583 -9.77 8.55 14.05
C GLY A 583 -9.52 7.42 15.05
N SER A 584 -8.31 6.88 15.21
CA SER A 584 -8.14 5.69 16.08
C SER A 584 -6.77 5.54 16.74
N ASN A 585 -6.81 5.11 18.00
CA ASN A 585 -5.66 4.54 18.73
C ASN A 585 -5.05 3.30 18.02
N VAL A 586 -5.69 2.81 16.95
CA VAL A 586 -5.22 1.68 16.12
C VAL A 586 -4.03 2.08 15.24
N MET A 587 -4.00 3.29 14.68
CA MET A 587 -2.81 3.75 13.95
C MET A 587 -1.63 4.00 14.90
N VAL A 588 -1.86 4.41 16.14
CA VAL A 588 -0.80 4.39 17.15
C VAL A 588 -0.31 2.96 17.38
N THR A 589 -1.21 1.97 17.40
CA THR A 589 -0.81 0.56 17.56
C THR A 589 -0.08 0.00 16.33
N VAL A 590 -0.53 0.28 15.10
CA VAL A 590 0.11 -0.15 13.84
C VAL A 590 1.39 0.64 13.57
N ALA A 591 1.44 1.92 13.90
CA ALA A 591 2.66 2.74 13.86
C ALA A 591 3.63 2.33 14.96
N ILE A 592 3.18 1.99 16.17
CA ILE A 592 4.03 1.41 17.21
C ILE A 592 4.53 0.04 16.76
N VAL A 593 3.71 -0.84 16.20
CA VAL A 593 4.14 -2.14 15.65
C VAL A 593 5.07 -1.93 14.45
N GLY A 594 4.82 -0.95 13.60
CA GLY A 594 5.65 -0.59 12.45
C GLY A 594 6.98 0.06 12.85
N ILE A 595 7.00 0.89 13.90
CA ILE A 595 8.19 1.48 14.51
C ILE A 595 8.96 0.40 15.28
N LEU A 596 8.28 -0.47 16.03
CA LEU A 596 8.88 -1.61 16.72
C LEU A 596 9.48 -2.60 15.73
N ALA A 597 8.81 -2.87 14.59
CA ALA A 597 9.35 -3.67 13.50
C ALA A 597 10.55 -2.97 12.82
N ALA A 598 10.46 -1.67 12.55
CA ALA A 598 11.54 -0.87 11.97
C ALA A 598 12.75 -0.70 12.91
N VAL A 599 12.56 -0.80 14.23
CA VAL A 599 13.63 -0.77 15.25
C VAL A 599 14.16 -2.17 15.55
N ALA A 600 13.35 -3.22 15.43
CA ALA A 600 13.77 -4.62 15.64
C ALA A 600 14.55 -5.19 14.46
N ILE A 601 14.22 -4.82 13.22
CA ILE A 601 14.92 -5.33 12.02
C ILE A 601 16.42 -4.95 12.02
N PRO A 602 16.84 -3.69 12.32
CA PRO A 602 18.25 -3.33 12.40
C PRO A 602 19.01 -4.07 13.52
N ALA A 603 18.35 -4.34 14.64
CA ALA A 603 18.96 -5.05 15.77
C ALA A 603 19.21 -6.54 15.44
N TYR A 604 18.30 -7.18 14.69
CA TYR A 604 18.46 -8.55 14.23
C TYR A 604 19.58 -8.69 13.18
N GLU A 605 19.72 -7.70 12.30
CA GLU A 605 20.83 -7.63 11.36
C GLU A 605 22.19 -7.54 12.07
N ASP A 606 22.33 -6.63 13.05
CA ASP A 606 23.58 -6.47 13.79
C ASP A 606 23.93 -7.73 14.62
N TYR A 607 22.94 -8.45 15.14
CA TYR A 607 23.15 -9.75 15.80
C TYR A 607 23.65 -10.82 14.83
N SER A 608 23.00 -10.95 13.67
CA SER A 608 23.38 -11.93 12.64
C SER A 608 24.80 -11.67 12.11
N LYS A 609 25.17 -10.40 11.90
CA LYS A 609 26.53 -9.98 11.50
C LYS A 609 27.58 -10.37 12.54
N ARG A 610 27.30 -10.18 13.84
CA ARG A 610 28.19 -10.60 14.94
C ARG A 610 28.31 -12.12 15.01
N ALA A 611 27.21 -12.86 14.80
CA ALA A 611 27.20 -14.32 14.81
C ALA A 611 28.05 -14.90 13.67
N ILE A 612 27.96 -14.32 12.46
CA ILE A 612 28.79 -14.69 11.30
C ILE A 612 30.28 -14.47 11.62
N ILE A 613 30.66 -13.29 12.14
CA ILE A 613 32.07 -12.99 12.48
C ILE A 613 32.59 -13.93 13.58
N ALA A 614 31.76 -14.24 14.59
CA ALA A 614 32.11 -15.20 15.63
C ALA A 614 32.32 -16.62 15.06
N GLY A 615 31.47 -17.06 14.13
CA GLY A 615 31.63 -18.34 13.43
C GLY A 615 32.89 -18.40 12.57
N VAL A 616 33.23 -17.30 11.89
CA VAL A 616 34.47 -17.18 11.11
C VAL A 616 35.71 -17.32 12.00
N LEU A 617 35.73 -16.61 13.14
CA LEU A 617 36.83 -16.70 14.10
C LEU A 617 36.94 -18.07 14.76
N ALA A 618 35.81 -18.74 15.02
CA ALA A 618 35.80 -20.10 15.55
C ALA A 618 36.44 -21.07 14.56
N THR A 619 36.12 -20.94 13.28
CA THR A 619 36.66 -21.77 12.18
C THR A 619 38.17 -21.62 12.02
N ALA A 620 38.75 -20.47 12.41
CA ALA A 620 40.20 -20.23 12.38
C ALA A 620 40.98 -20.88 13.54
N SER A 621 40.29 -21.40 14.57
CA SER A 621 40.95 -21.90 15.79
C SER A 621 41.90 -23.09 15.57
N PRO A 622 41.57 -24.10 14.74
CA PRO A 622 42.48 -25.22 14.46
C PRO A 622 43.78 -24.76 13.81
N LEU A 623 43.68 -23.88 12.80
CA LEU A 623 44.85 -23.36 12.09
C LEU A 623 45.77 -22.53 13.00
N LYS A 624 45.21 -21.77 13.95
CA LYS A 624 46.02 -21.08 14.98
C LYS A 624 46.77 -22.06 15.88
N ALA A 625 46.15 -23.18 16.25
CA ALA A 625 46.78 -24.20 17.08
C ALA A 625 47.96 -24.87 16.34
N GLU A 626 47.80 -25.13 15.05
CA GLU A 626 48.88 -25.65 14.20
C GLU A 626 50.03 -24.64 14.04
N LEU A 627 49.71 -23.36 13.79
CA LEU A 627 50.70 -22.28 13.71
C LEU A 627 51.49 -22.14 15.03
N ASN A 628 50.80 -22.19 16.17
CA ASN A 628 51.45 -22.17 17.48
C ASN A 628 52.42 -23.34 17.67
N SER A 629 51.99 -24.55 17.29
CA SER A 629 52.82 -25.76 17.41
C SER A 629 54.05 -25.70 16.51
N TYR A 630 53.88 -25.20 15.28
CA TYR A 630 54.98 -24.98 14.34
C TYR A 630 56.02 -23.99 14.91
N TYR A 631 55.55 -22.86 15.43
CA TYR A 631 56.43 -21.86 16.02
C TYR A 631 57.21 -22.42 17.23
N GLN A 632 56.55 -23.20 18.09
CA GLN A 632 57.19 -23.83 19.25
C GLN A 632 58.28 -24.83 18.88
N GLN A 633 58.14 -25.54 17.75
CA GLN A 633 59.10 -26.54 17.28
C GLN A 633 60.27 -25.92 16.52
N ASN A 634 60.00 -24.91 15.69
CA ASN A 634 60.97 -24.38 14.73
C ASN A 634 61.55 -23.03 15.14
N ASN A 635 60.98 -22.38 16.17
CA ASN A 635 61.35 -21.05 16.65
C ASN A 635 61.28 -19.95 15.58
N HIS A 636 60.48 -20.18 14.53
CA HIS A 636 60.12 -19.21 13.49
C HIS A 636 58.73 -19.53 12.93
N TRP A 637 58.09 -18.55 12.28
CA TRP A 637 56.80 -18.74 11.60
C TRP A 637 56.99 -19.48 10.25
N PRO A 638 55.93 -20.13 9.72
CA PRO A 638 56.02 -20.79 8.41
C PRO A 638 56.13 -19.77 7.28
N LYS A 639 56.77 -20.19 6.17
CA LYS A 639 56.93 -19.37 4.97
C LYS A 639 55.61 -19.27 4.20
N ALA A 640 55.41 -18.18 3.45
CA ALA A 640 54.17 -17.89 2.74
C ALA A 640 53.72 -18.99 1.72
N ASN A 641 54.66 -19.80 1.23
CA ASN A 641 54.40 -20.86 0.24
C ASN A 641 54.06 -22.23 0.86
N ASP A 642 54.00 -22.33 2.19
CA ASP A 642 53.64 -23.58 2.85
C ASP A 642 52.13 -23.85 2.74
N LYS A 643 51.77 -24.76 1.81
CA LYS A 643 50.38 -25.15 1.55
C LYS A 643 49.67 -25.69 2.79
N LYS A 644 50.40 -26.17 3.80
CA LYS A 644 49.83 -26.69 5.05
C LYS A 644 49.09 -25.61 5.85
N PHE A 645 49.54 -24.36 5.77
CA PHE A 645 48.93 -23.25 6.52
C PHE A 645 47.98 -22.41 5.67
N ARG A 646 47.44 -23.00 4.60
CA ARG A 646 46.47 -22.38 3.72
C ARG A 646 45.24 -23.27 3.58
N ILE A 647 44.08 -22.71 3.86
CA ILE A 647 42.78 -23.37 3.69
C ILE A 647 41.93 -22.52 2.76
N ASN A 648 41.54 -23.09 1.62
CA ASN A 648 40.58 -22.47 0.71
C ASN A 648 39.17 -22.99 1.04
N HIS A 649 38.18 -22.10 1.05
CA HIS A 649 36.78 -22.41 1.35
C HIS A 649 36.53 -23.28 2.60
N PRO A 650 37.06 -22.91 3.79
CA PRO A 650 36.86 -23.68 5.02
C PRO A 650 35.42 -23.70 5.55
N GLY A 651 34.50 -22.95 4.92
CA GLY A 651 33.08 -22.93 5.24
C GLY A 651 32.31 -21.92 4.39
N LEU A 652 30.99 -21.85 4.59
CA LEU A 652 30.09 -20.98 3.81
C LEU A 652 30.52 -19.49 3.80
N ASN A 653 31.13 -19.04 4.90
CA ASN A 653 31.41 -17.62 5.14
C ASN A 653 32.85 -17.19 4.88
N ILE A 654 33.73 -18.10 4.47
CA ILE A 654 35.16 -17.84 4.31
C ILE A 654 35.60 -18.25 2.90
N ASP A 655 36.22 -17.32 2.19
CA ASP A 655 36.84 -17.57 0.90
C ASP A 655 38.19 -18.27 1.07
N SER A 656 39.07 -17.72 1.91
CA SER A 656 40.38 -18.31 2.21
C SER A 656 40.94 -17.90 3.56
N MET A 657 41.76 -18.78 4.15
CA MET A 657 42.60 -18.51 5.33
C MET A 657 44.04 -18.86 4.99
N PHE A 658 44.98 -17.96 5.27
CA PHE A 658 46.41 -18.25 5.08
C PHE A 658 47.28 -17.41 6.01
N PHE A 659 48.44 -17.94 6.36
CA PHE A 659 49.46 -17.18 7.08
C PHE A 659 50.27 -16.31 6.10
N ASP A 660 50.29 -15.00 6.33
CA ASP A 660 51.09 -14.05 5.59
C ASP A 660 52.40 -13.79 6.34
N GLU A 661 53.52 -14.24 5.76
CA GLU A 661 54.86 -14.11 6.34
C GLU A 661 55.29 -12.64 6.46
N SER A 662 54.91 -11.79 5.51
CA SER A 662 55.29 -10.38 5.49
C SER A 662 54.61 -9.58 6.60
N MET A 663 53.37 -9.94 6.92
CA MET A 663 52.61 -9.37 8.02
C MET A 663 52.81 -10.10 9.35
N GLY A 664 53.41 -11.29 9.32
CA GLY A 664 53.51 -12.20 10.46
C GLY A 664 52.13 -12.55 11.05
N ALA A 665 51.09 -12.66 10.22
CA ALA A 665 49.71 -12.74 10.67
C ALA A 665 48.88 -13.76 9.87
N LEU A 666 47.89 -14.36 10.52
CA LEU A 666 46.87 -15.19 9.86
C LEU A 666 45.79 -14.28 9.28
N ILE A 667 45.64 -14.31 7.96
CA ILE A 667 44.66 -13.54 7.20
C ILE A 667 43.46 -14.42 6.87
N ILE A 668 42.27 -13.92 7.17
CA ILE A 668 40.99 -14.56 6.85
C ILE A 668 40.23 -13.65 5.88
N LYS A 669 40.03 -14.15 4.66
CA LYS A 669 39.22 -13.50 3.63
C LYS A 669 37.81 -14.07 3.68
N MET A 670 36.83 -13.21 3.90
CA MET A 670 35.42 -13.63 3.92
C MET A 670 34.86 -13.77 2.49
N ASN A 671 33.84 -14.62 2.33
CA ASN A 671 33.21 -14.88 1.03
C ASN A 671 32.55 -13.59 0.46
N PRO A 672 32.87 -13.18 -0.79
CA PRO A 672 32.32 -11.97 -1.38
C PRO A 672 30.80 -12.01 -1.57
N ALA A 673 30.16 -13.18 -1.70
CA ALA A 673 28.70 -13.32 -1.79
C ALA A 673 27.97 -12.84 -0.53
N ILE A 674 28.65 -12.79 0.62
CA ILE A 674 28.14 -12.25 1.90
C ILE A 674 28.38 -10.73 1.98
N SER A 675 29.28 -10.20 1.15
CA SER A 675 29.61 -8.76 1.07
C SER A 675 28.84 -7.99 0.00
N SER A 676 28.24 -8.69 -0.97
CA SER A 676 27.53 -8.07 -2.10
C SER A 676 26.08 -7.68 -1.79
N ASP A 677 25.56 -8.05 -0.61
CA ASP A 677 24.19 -7.75 -0.21
C ASP A 677 24.18 -7.23 1.24
N THR A 678 24.31 -5.90 1.40
CA THR A 678 24.01 -5.05 2.60
C THR A 678 24.48 -5.48 4.01
N MET A 679 25.17 -6.61 4.18
CA MET A 679 25.40 -7.23 5.50
C MET A 679 26.71 -6.80 6.16
N LEU A 680 27.78 -6.55 5.42
CA LEU A 680 29.03 -6.02 5.96
C LEU A 680 29.53 -4.92 5.02
N SER A 681 29.40 -3.64 5.41
CA SER A 681 29.69 -2.46 4.58
C SER A 681 31.20 -2.27 4.28
N GLY A 682 31.82 -3.22 3.58
CA GLY A 682 33.19 -3.14 3.09
C GLY A 682 33.38 -4.09 1.91
N LYS A 683 33.94 -3.59 0.80
CA LYS A 683 34.39 -4.46 -0.30
C LYS A 683 35.47 -5.40 0.25
N ASN A 684 35.22 -6.72 0.20
CA ASN A 684 36.12 -7.79 0.65
C ASN A 684 36.46 -7.76 2.16
N PRO A 685 35.55 -8.12 3.09
CA PRO A 685 35.82 -8.08 4.53
C PRO A 685 36.99 -8.99 4.94
N LEU A 686 37.92 -8.44 5.73
CA LEU A 686 39.15 -9.10 6.16
C LEU A 686 39.25 -9.14 7.69
N LEU A 687 39.65 -10.29 8.25
CA LEU A 687 40.10 -10.41 9.63
C LEU A 687 41.59 -10.79 9.66
N ILE A 688 42.35 -10.06 10.47
CA ILE A 688 43.80 -10.23 10.64
C ILE A 688 44.02 -10.70 12.07
N LEU A 689 44.64 -11.86 12.23
CA LEU A 689 45.01 -12.42 13.52
C LEU A 689 46.54 -12.36 13.66
N THR A 690 47.05 -11.53 14.56
CA THR A 690 48.49 -11.34 14.79
C THR A 690 48.92 -12.03 16.09
N PRO A 691 49.88 -12.95 16.04
CA PRO A 691 50.42 -13.58 17.25
C PRO A 691 51.27 -12.59 18.05
N VAL A 692 51.23 -12.70 19.36
CA VAL A 692 52.01 -11.94 20.34
C VAL A 692 52.64 -12.93 21.29
N ILE A 693 53.96 -12.97 21.27
CA ILE A 693 54.74 -13.90 22.10
C ILE A 693 54.93 -13.24 23.47
N ALA A 694 54.34 -13.84 24.49
CA ALA A 694 54.44 -13.40 25.88
C ALA A 694 55.12 -14.53 26.69
N GLY A 695 56.45 -14.52 26.72
CA GLY A 695 57.25 -15.61 27.29
C GLY A 695 57.02 -16.91 26.54
N LYS A 696 56.54 -17.96 27.24
CA LYS A 696 56.23 -19.28 26.64
C LYS A 696 54.83 -19.39 26.04
N ARG A 697 54.01 -18.32 26.08
CA ARG A 697 52.63 -18.33 25.58
C ARG A 697 52.53 -17.49 24.30
N ILE A 698 51.79 -18.00 23.32
CA ILE A 698 51.43 -17.27 22.11
C ILE A 698 49.98 -16.81 22.24
N LEU A 699 49.79 -15.49 22.39
CA LEU A 699 48.48 -14.84 22.38
C LEU A 699 48.17 -14.35 20.97
N TRP A 700 46.90 -14.18 20.63
CA TRP A 700 46.51 -13.69 19.31
C TRP A 700 45.67 -12.43 19.44
N ARG A 701 46.14 -11.34 18.82
CA ARG A 701 45.37 -10.11 18.63
C ARG A 701 44.57 -10.23 17.34
N CYS A 702 43.36 -9.71 17.36
CA CYS A 702 42.47 -9.72 16.21
C CYS A 702 42.22 -8.27 15.76
N SER A 703 42.27 -8.02 14.46
CA SER A 703 41.92 -6.73 13.88
C SER A 703 41.23 -6.86 12.52
N SER A 704 40.54 -5.80 12.12
CA SER A 704 40.00 -5.61 10.77
C SER A 704 40.12 -4.14 10.40
N ALA A 705 40.33 -3.83 9.13
CA ALA A 705 40.33 -2.45 8.63
C ALA A 705 39.01 -2.06 7.94
N ASN A 706 38.16 -3.04 7.62
CA ASN A 706 36.97 -2.86 6.79
C ASN A 706 35.71 -3.53 7.37
N ILE A 707 35.78 -4.01 8.62
CA ILE A 707 34.63 -4.45 9.39
C ILE A 707 34.47 -3.48 10.57
N PRO A 708 33.37 -2.71 10.63
CA PRO A 708 33.08 -1.82 11.75
C PRO A 708 33.21 -2.51 13.11
N GLN A 709 33.85 -1.81 14.07
CA GLN A 709 34.05 -2.29 15.44
C GLN A 709 32.78 -2.81 16.13
N LYS A 710 31.60 -2.26 15.78
CA LYS A 710 30.30 -2.68 16.32
C LYS A 710 29.91 -4.13 15.99
N TRP A 711 30.46 -4.71 14.93
CA TRP A 711 30.21 -6.10 14.52
C TRP A 711 31.33 -7.04 14.94
N LEU A 712 32.51 -6.51 15.28
CA LEU A 712 33.62 -7.27 15.81
C LEU A 712 33.40 -7.64 17.30
N PRO A 713 33.84 -8.82 17.74
CA PRO A 713 33.94 -9.12 19.17
C PRO A 713 34.82 -8.10 19.89
N LYS A 714 34.57 -7.85 21.18
CA LYS A 714 35.38 -6.91 22.01
C LYS A 714 36.90 -7.20 22.00
N ARG A 715 37.30 -8.43 21.68
CA ARG A 715 38.70 -8.86 21.59
C ARG A 715 39.37 -8.51 20.24
N CYS A 716 38.58 -8.10 19.25
CA CYS A 716 39.03 -7.66 17.93
C CYS A 716 38.94 -6.13 17.82
N LYS A 717 39.92 -5.50 17.16
CA LYS A 717 39.95 -4.05 16.90
C LYS A 717 39.60 -3.75 15.45
N GLY A 718 38.58 -2.92 15.23
CA GLY A 718 38.13 -2.47 13.90
C GLY A 718 38.70 -1.14 13.47
#